data_AF-A0A0J8U4J3-F1
#
_entry.id   AF-A0A0J8U4J3-F1
#
_cell.length_a   1.000
_cell.length_b   1.000
_cell.length_c   1.000
_cell.angle_alpha   90.00
_cell.angle_beta   90.00
_cell.angle_gamma   90.00
#
_symmetry.space_group_name_H-M   'P 1'
#
loop_
_entity.id
_entity.type
_entity.pdbx_description
1 polymer ?
#
loop_
_entity_poly.entity_id
_entity_poly.type
_entity_poly.pdbx_seq_one_letter_code
_entity_poly.pdbx_strand_id
1 'polypeptide(L)'
;MLSRAAHRKHAFYSLQRSCKQLTLPWLYPALARCESASARTPSIGPPSQTSFPVRPPRVTALQSFRAFATATSDVYVPFEGLESYHKLEPYNKLGSETSFTTPLQTPLPFSDPSDPTEQDASPLIVIRDYLATRPKALRREKSIGGDTNEMLANLDVSLTVGMFDRAAQLVHRLSTLYPHGSPEIVDLHNKYIRMMVSHMILNRRPSLVWDVQKWFEVQMLQLAKVEPDATTYALMLRMTLRMLLGPRRDRSVRRYWKMAKEANVEEEVLGLPVLSEADLGLLSEICSSDFQGAALGDVSELPDSTPPKPSELVSPLEDLPAMPEVRATLQKGFGLTSLKETLSLFNQSKTTTEPEASILKAQEKKRKTSEDNDRCEYAPFMNSIGPDRLAAITILATMNALGKTGMNKGIRLTRLIMLLGRAVQEEYVTDRIQETPSKSAPLDSGRRAKLVQDLIPSNRASMLFSSTKVVVKQQNTETGEITFVKQPAFRHVYQLEKGHSVGFVHIHDSVVDRFRREPASSLLAKHLPMVSPPQPWTSYRYGGFLNQPTIIMRARSNDSQCLQRQYVRAAASRGDLDEIFAGLNVLGKTGWRINKPVFDVMLEAWNSGDELADIAPVDPNLPEPTKPETDDPVQLRAYYRSKTLVDNKRSGLHSQRCFQNLQLEIARAYVGETFYLPHNMDFRGRAYPLPPYFNQMGPDMCRGLLLFSKGRELGERGLRWLKIHIANVYGYDKASFDERAQFAMDHLDDVIDSAEKGLNGRRWWLEASDPFQCLAACIELKNALACPDPTKYISHLPIHQDGSCNGLQHYAALGGDIIGARQVNLEPSDRPSDIYSAVADHVRQSIAQEAAAGNQLANILEDKVNRKIVKQTVMTNVYGVTFLGAIRQVQKQLNAFFPELILAW
;
A
#
# COMPACT_ATOMS: atom_id res chain seq x y z
N MET A 1 -46.53 5.38 31.26
CA MET A 1 -46.77 4.46 30.14
C MET A 1 -47.93 4.85 29.20
N LEU A 2 -48.45 6.09 29.18
CA LEU A 2 -49.56 6.47 28.28
C LEU A 2 -49.26 7.59 27.26
N SER A 3 -48.03 8.10 27.18
CA SER A 3 -47.63 9.10 26.17
C SER A 3 -46.80 8.53 25.00
N ARG A 4 -46.37 7.26 25.06
CA ARG A 4 -45.62 6.60 23.97
C ARG A 4 -46.50 5.82 22.97
N ALA A 5 -47.79 5.61 23.28
CA ALA A 5 -48.72 4.92 22.38
C ALA A 5 -49.38 5.84 21.32
N ALA A 6 -49.42 7.15 21.57
CA ALA A 6 -50.10 8.10 20.68
C ALA A 6 -49.30 8.49 19.42
N HIS A 7 -47.97 8.32 19.41
CA HIS A 7 -47.12 8.71 18.27
C HIS A 7 -46.84 7.59 17.25
N ARG A 8 -47.27 6.35 17.52
CA ARG A 8 -47.12 5.24 16.56
C ARG A 8 -48.30 5.08 15.59
N LYS A 9 -49.48 5.62 15.91
CA LYS A 9 -50.67 5.51 15.04
C LYS A 9 -50.63 6.40 13.78
N HIS A 10 -49.90 7.51 13.80
CA HIS A 10 -49.82 8.42 12.63
C HIS A 10 -48.78 8.01 11.57
N ALA A 11 -47.77 7.21 11.92
CA ALA A 11 -46.77 6.73 10.95
C ALA A 11 -47.33 5.61 10.04
N PHE A 12 -48.20 4.75 10.58
CA PHE A 12 -48.83 3.67 9.81
C PHE A 12 -49.89 4.17 8.81
N TYR A 13 -50.59 5.26 9.14
CA TYR A 13 -51.62 5.84 8.28
C TYR A 13 -51.05 6.54 7.02
N SER A 14 -49.79 7.00 7.09
CA SER A 14 -49.07 7.60 5.97
C SER A 14 -48.60 6.55 4.94
N LEU A 15 -48.04 5.43 5.42
CA LEU A 15 -47.58 4.32 4.57
C LEU A 15 -48.73 3.59 3.85
N GLN A 16 -49.91 3.54 4.45
CA GLN A 16 -51.07 2.85 3.88
C GLN A 16 -51.71 3.59 2.68
N ARG A 17 -51.43 4.89 2.50
CA ARG A 17 -51.87 5.66 1.33
C ARG A 17 -50.94 5.48 0.13
N SER A 18 -49.66 5.19 0.35
CA SER A 18 -48.67 4.97 -0.73
C SER A 18 -48.74 3.56 -1.32
N CYS A 19 -49.27 2.57 -0.60
CA CYS A 19 -49.41 1.19 -1.09
C CYS A 19 -50.75 0.87 -1.77
N LYS A 20 -51.70 1.81 -1.88
CA LYS A 20 -53.02 1.58 -2.50
C LYS A 20 -53.12 1.96 -3.98
N GLN A 21 -52.01 2.21 -4.67
CA GLN A 21 -52.02 2.62 -6.09
C GLN A 21 -51.11 1.80 -7.02
N LEU A 22 -50.77 0.56 -6.65
CA LEU A 22 -50.07 -0.37 -7.54
C LEU A 22 -50.76 -1.75 -7.52
N THR A 23 -51.97 -1.80 -8.10
CA THR A 23 -52.54 -3.04 -8.63
C THR A 23 -52.27 -3.05 -10.13
N LEU A 24 -51.29 -3.84 -10.55
CA LEU A 24 -51.09 -4.21 -11.95
C LEU A 24 -52.08 -5.33 -12.31
N PRO A 25 -52.71 -5.26 -13.49
CA PRO A 25 -52.69 -6.48 -14.32
C PRO A 25 -52.64 -6.19 -15.82
N TRP A 26 -51.81 -6.99 -16.52
CA TRP A 26 -51.80 -7.45 -17.93
C TRP A 26 -50.45 -7.18 -18.63
N LEU A 27 -49.55 -8.16 -18.77
CA LEU A 27 -49.45 -9.21 -19.81
C LEU A 27 -49.36 -8.65 -21.25
N TYR A 28 -48.20 -8.88 -21.89
CA TYR A 28 -47.81 -8.67 -23.31
C TYR A 28 -48.89 -9.12 -24.33
N PRO A 29 -48.82 -8.84 -25.68
CA PRO A 29 -47.76 -8.21 -26.50
C PRO A 29 -48.25 -7.23 -27.62
N ALA A 30 -47.29 -6.75 -28.43
CA ALA A 30 -47.39 -6.50 -29.89
C ALA A 30 -47.65 -5.08 -30.45
N LEU A 31 -46.89 -4.82 -31.53
CA LEU A 31 -47.07 -3.85 -32.63
C LEU A 31 -46.70 -2.36 -32.41
N ALA A 32 -45.54 -2.02 -32.97
CA ALA A 32 -45.37 -1.04 -34.05
C ALA A 32 -46.05 0.33 -33.93
N ARG A 33 -45.24 1.40 -33.87
CA ARG A 33 -44.91 2.29 -35.00
C ARG A 33 -44.21 3.56 -34.52
N CYS A 34 -43.33 4.05 -35.38
CA CYS A 34 -42.81 5.41 -35.41
C CYS A 34 -43.90 6.46 -35.16
N GLU A 35 -43.55 7.57 -34.52
CA GLU A 35 -43.44 8.85 -35.24
C GLU A 35 -42.82 9.95 -34.38
N SER A 36 -41.92 10.65 -35.05
CA SER A 36 -41.29 11.92 -34.70
C SER A 36 -42.32 13.06 -34.64
N ALA A 37 -42.23 13.95 -33.65
CA ALA A 37 -42.53 15.36 -33.86
C ALA A 37 -41.92 16.26 -32.78
N SER A 38 -41.16 17.23 -33.27
CA SER A 38 -40.67 18.42 -32.60
C SER A 38 -41.82 19.34 -32.17
N ALA A 39 -41.75 19.93 -30.98
CA ALA A 39 -42.39 21.21 -30.71
C ALA A 39 -41.58 22.05 -29.70
N ARG A 40 -41.26 23.27 -30.12
CA ARG A 40 -40.56 24.33 -29.38
C ARG A 40 -41.56 25.25 -28.66
N THR A 41 -41.09 25.82 -27.53
CA THR A 41 -41.36 27.16 -26.95
C THR A 41 -42.72 27.43 -26.27
N PRO A 42 -42.85 28.42 -25.33
CA PRO A 42 -41.94 29.55 -25.07
C PRO A 42 -41.61 29.89 -23.60
N SER A 43 -40.65 30.80 -23.48
CA SER A 43 -40.19 31.52 -22.30
C SER A 43 -41.21 32.54 -21.76
N ILE A 44 -41.33 32.65 -20.44
CA ILE A 44 -41.85 33.84 -19.75
C ILE A 44 -40.88 34.21 -18.62
N GLY A 45 -40.55 35.50 -18.52
CA GLY A 45 -39.58 36.11 -17.61
C GLY A 45 -40.01 36.20 -16.13
N PRO A 46 -39.20 36.87 -15.30
CA PRO A 46 -39.09 36.60 -13.86
C PRO A 46 -39.96 37.53 -13.00
N PRO A 47 -40.17 37.19 -11.71
CA PRO A 47 -40.38 38.22 -10.69
C PRO A 47 -39.40 38.11 -9.50
N SER A 48 -38.75 39.25 -9.25
CA SER A 48 -38.50 39.94 -7.98
C SER A 48 -38.28 39.16 -6.67
N GLN A 49 -37.14 39.51 -6.06
CA GLN A 49 -36.73 39.24 -4.68
C GLN A 49 -37.72 39.80 -3.65
N THR A 50 -38.09 38.99 -2.66
CA THR A 50 -38.40 39.46 -1.30
C THR A 50 -37.76 38.51 -0.28
N SER A 51 -37.06 39.12 0.66
CA SER A 51 -36.23 38.51 1.70
C SER A 51 -37.05 38.23 2.97
N PHE A 52 -37.04 36.97 3.44
CA PHE A 52 -37.32 36.63 4.84
C PHE A 52 -36.33 35.57 5.33
N PRO A 53 -35.75 35.71 6.53
CA PRO A 53 -34.75 34.78 7.05
C PRO A 53 -35.44 33.59 7.73
N VAL A 54 -35.46 32.42 7.09
CA VAL A 54 -35.87 31.18 7.73
C VAL A 54 -34.65 30.57 8.44
N ARG A 55 -34.63 30.63 9.77
CA ARG A 55 -33.68 29.89 10.61
C ARG A 55 -33.98 28.39 10.53
N PRO A 56 -33.01 27.52 10.18
CA PRO A 56 -33.17 26.09 10.39
C PRO A 56 -32.97 25.72 11.88
N PRO A 57 -33.61 24.65 12.37
CA PRO A 57 -33.61 24.28 13.77
C PRO A 57 -32.24 23.72 14.21
N ARG A 58 -31.83 24.08 15.43
CA ARG A 58 -30.73 23.41 16.14
C ARG A 58 -31.13 21.97 16.44
N VAL A 59 -30.52 21.02 15.75
CA VAL A 59 -30.50 19.61 16.14
C VAL A 59 -29.18 19.36 16.86
N THR A 60 -29.24 19.18 18.16
CA THR A 60 -28.17 18.61 18.99
C THR A 60 -28.05 17.13 18.67
N ALA A 61 -27.08 16.76 17.83
CA ALA A 61 -26.68 15.38 17.65
C ALA A 61 -25.49 15.07 18.57
N LEU A 62 -25.79 14.49 19.74
CA LEU A 62 -24.82 13.69 20.49
C LEU A 62 -24.48 12.47 19.62
N GLN A 63 -23.29 12.46 19.02
CA GLN A 63 -22.72 11.26 18.42
C GLN A 63 -21.40 10.94 19.12
N SER A 64 -21.43 9.86 19.89
CA SER A 64 -20.26 9.18 20.43
C SER A 64 -19.44 8.60 19.28
N PHE A 65 -18.23 9.09 19.06
CA PHE A 65 -17.28 8.47 18.14
C PHE A 65 -16.61 7.28 18.85
N ARG A 66 -17.03 6.07 18.53
CA ARG A 66 -16.28 4.84 18.85
C ARG A 66 -15.16 4.67 17.84
N ALA A 67 -13.93 4.71 18.31
CA ALA A 67 -12.76 4.21 17.62
C ALA A 67 -12.87 2.69 17.45
N PHE A 68 -12.70 2.18 16.23
CA PHE A 68 -12.61 0.74 15.96
C PHE A 68 -11.25 0.39 15.37
N ALA A 69 -10.48 -0.33 16.19
CA ALA A 69 -9.31 -1.10 15.79
C ALA A 69 -9.71 -2.33 14.97
N THR A 70 -8.76 -2.91 14.26
CA THR A 70 -8.97 -4.13 13.48
C THR A 70 -8.51 -5.40 14.15
N ALA A 71 -9.46 -6.31 14.35
CA ALA A 71 -9.45 -7.67 13.80
C ALA A 71 -10.90 -8.20 13.70
N THR A 72 -11.16 -8.96 12.63
CA THR A 72 -12.32 -9.85 12.39
C THR A 72 -13.74 -9.25 12.39
N SER A 73 -14.30 -9.11 11.17
CA SER A 73 -15.74 -9.16 10.81
C SER A 73 -16.79 -8.94 11.92
N ASP A 74 -17.25 -7.71 12.10
CA ASP A 74 -18.48 -7.43 12.83
C ASP A 74 -19.65 -7.29 11.86
N VAL A 75 -20.44 -8.36 11.76
CA VAL A 75 -21.83 -8.30 11.34
C VAL A 75 -22.64 -8.15 12.62
N TYR A 76 -23.21 -6.96 12.85
CA TYR A 76 -24.20 -6.74 13.91
C TYR A 76 -25.53 -7.37 13.47
N VAL A 77 -25.93 -8.45 14.11
CA VAL A 77 -27.30 -8.99 14.06
C VAL A 77 -27.83 -8.96 15.50
N PRO A 78 -28.97 -8.30 15.78
CA PRO A 78 -29.57 -8.35 17.10
C PRO A 78 -30.20 -9.74 17.30
N PHE A 79 -30.00 -10.36 18.47
CA PHE A 79 -30.71 -11.59 18.83
C PHE A 79 -31.36 -11.43 20.20
N GLU A 80 -32.69 -11.48 20.20
CA GLU A 80 -33.55 -11.76 21.36
C GLU A 80 -33.66 -13.28 21.51
N GLY A 81 -33.61 -13.78 22.75
CA GLY A 81 -34.07 -15.13 23.09
C GLY A 81 -32.99 -16.14 23.43
N LEU A 82 -32.55 -16.16 24.69
CA LEU A 82 -32.12 -17.36 25.44
C LEU A 82 -31.91 -16.98 26.92
N GLU A 83 -33.01 -16.60 27.57
CA GLU A 83 -33.10 -16.57 29.04
C GLU A 83 -33.35 -18.00 29.54
N SER A 84 -32.30 -18.76 29.81
CA SER A 84 -32.34 -19.92 30.72
C SER A 84 -30.97 -20.56 30.75
N TYR A 85 -30.13 -20.20 31.71
CA TYR A 85 -29.18 -21.07 32.43
C TYR A 85 -28.30 -20.19 33.32
N HIS A 86 -28.87 -19.69 34.42
CA HIS A 86 -28.12 -19.24 35.58
C HIS A 86 -28.96 -19.46 36.84
N LYS A 87 -28.70 -20.55 37.54
CA LYS A 87 -28.92 -20.68 38.99
C LYS A 87 -27.88 -21.65 39.53
N LEU A 88 -26.98 -21.13 40.36
CA LEU A 88 -26.52 -21.77 41.61
C LEU A 88 -25.77 -20.70 42.41
N GLU A 89 -26.27 -20.46 43.62
CA GLU A 89 -25.80 -19.47 44.59
C GLU A 89 -24.54 -19.95 45.35
N PRO A 90 -23.73 -19.01 45.90
CA PRO A 90 -22.56 -19.35 46.73
C PRO A 90 -22.93 -19.50 48.22
N TYR A 91 -22.44 -20.58 48.83
CA TYR A 91 -22.51 -20.83 50.27
C TYR A 91 -21.42 -20.05 51.02
N ASN A 92 -21.83 -19.32 52.07
CA ASN A 92 -20.98 -18.73 53.11
C ASN A 92 -21.25 -19.44 54.46
N LYS A 93 -20.21 -19.92 55.14
CA LYS A 93 -20.06 -20.08 56.61
C LYS A 93 -18.55 -20.07 56.90
N LEU A 94 -17.91 -19.03 57.46
CA LEU A 94 -17.99 -18.33 58.77
C LEU A 94 -17.16 -19.01 59.90
N GLY A 95 -16.20 -18.23 60.44
CA GLY A 95 -15.43 -18.43 61.68
C GLY A 95 -13.99 -17.87 61.55
N SER A 96 -13.74 -16.56 61.64
CA SER A 96 -13.36 -15.77 62.86
C SER A 96 -12.01 -16.24 63.47
N GLU A 97 -10.97 -15.43 63.73
CA GLU A 97 -10.75 -13.97 63.80
C GLU A 97 -9.23 -13.70 63.86
N THR A 98 -8.73 -12.64 63.21
CA THR A 98 -7.81 -11.60 63.76
C THR A 98 -7.36 -10.63 62.66
N SER A 99 -8.06 -9.49 62.61
CA SER A 99 -7.63 -8.13 62.24
C SER A 99 -6.36 -7.92 61.40
N PHE A 100 -6.52 -7.57 60.12
CA PHE A 100 -5.73 -6.54 59.43
C PHE A 100 -6.64 -5.73 58.50
N THR A 101 -6.74 -4.44 58.77
CA THR A 101 -7.49 -3.44 58.01
C THR A 101 -6.72 -3.03 56.76
N THR A 102 -7.21 -3.40 55.58
CA THR A 102 -6.82 -2.79 54.30
C THR A 102 -7.87 -1.78 53.86
N PRO A 103 -7.50 -0.50 53.64
CA PRO A 103 -8.26 0.38 52.76
C PRO A 103 -7.57 0.46 51.40
N LEU A 104 -8.18 -0.16 50.39
CA LEU A 104 -8.00 0.23 48.99
C LEU A 104 -8.63 1.60 48.77
N GLN A 105 -7.87 2.65 49.06
CA GLN A 105 -8.08 4.02 48.58
C GLN A 105 -6.75 4.77 48.69
N THR A 106 -5.87 4.56 47.72
CA THR A 106 -4.76 5.49 47.43
C THR A 106 -4.86 5.93 45.97
N PRO A 107 -5.14 7.22 45.70
CA PRO A 107 -4.92 7.81 44.40
C PRO A 107 -3.41 7.78 44.09
N LEU A 108 -3.05 7.47 42.85
CA LEU A 108 -1.69 7.68 42.33
C LEU A 108 -1.30 9.16 42.53
N PRO A 109 -0.05 9.46 42.90
CA PRO A 109 0.37 10.83 43.18
C PRO A 109 0.37 11.65 41.89
N PHE A 110 -0.50 12.65 41.83
CA PHE A 110 -0.31 13.79 40.94
C PHE A 110 0.86 14.60 41.48
N SER A 111 1.85 14.88 40.63
CA SER A 111 3.00 15.71 40.94
C SER A 111 2.59 17.14 41.32
N ASP A 112 3.25 17.68 42.35
CA ASP A 112 3.08 19.04 42.86
C ASP A 112 3.60 20.06 41.82
N PRO A 113 2.86 21.12 41.44
CA PRO A 113 3.27 22.08 40.40
C PRO A 113 4.40 23.04 40.80
N SER A 114 5.08 22.79 41.92
CA SER A 114 5.96 23.75 42.61
C SER A 114 7.46 23.52 42.39
N ASP A 115 7.87 22.42 41.75
CA ASP A 115 9.28 22.03 41.63
C ASP A 115 9.94 22.59 40.35
N PRO A 116 10.99 23.44 40.44
CA PRO A 116 11.62 24.06 39.27
C PRO A 116 12.50 23.11 38.44
N THR A 117 12.67 21.85 38.86
CA THR A 117 13.70 20.96 38.31
C THR A 117 13.21 19.91 37.29
N GLU A 118 11.91 19.82 37.01
CA GLU A 118 11.32 18.87 36.04
C GLU A 118 10.70 19.56 34.80
N GLN A 119 11.32 20.62 34.28
CA GLN A 119 10.82 21.34 33.08
C GLN A 119 11.26 20.75 31.73
N ASP A 120 11.90 19.58 31.70
CA ASP A 120 12.41 18.98 30.44
C ASP A 120 11.62 17.76 29.93
N ALA A 121 10.33 17.69 30.28
CA ALA A 121 9.38 16.82 29.57
C ALA A 121 8.71 17.64 28.45
N SER A 122 9.20 17.42 27.21
CA SER A 122 8.61 17.95 25.98
C SER A 122 7.07 17.99 26.04
N PRO A 123 6.42 19.13 25.75
CA PRO A 123 5.01 19.30 26.00
C PRO A 123 4.21 18.27 25.20
N LEU A 124 3.37 17.53 25.91
CA LEU A 124 2.32 16.69 25.34
C LEU A 124 1.51 17.55 24.38
N ILE A 125 1.69 17.35 23.07
CA ILE A 125 0.93 18.07 22.05
C ILE A 125 -0.53 17.58 22.14
N VAL A 126 -1.34 18.28 22.95
CA VAL A 126 -2.78 18.07 22.98
C VAL A 126 -3.37 18.71 21.73
N ILE A 127 -3.46 17.95 20.64
CA ILE A 127 -4.24 18.34 19.47
C ILE A 127 -5.72 18.19 19.86
N ARG A 128 -6.38 19.32 20.12
CA ARG A 128 -7.83 19.36 20.34
C ARG A 128 -8.54 19.16 19.01
N ASP A 129 -8.84 17.91 18.66
CA ASP A 129 -9.50 17.51 17.40
C ASP A 129 -10.85 18.21 17.14
N TYR A 130 -11.50 18.76 18.17
CA TYR A 130 -12.77 19.49 18.06
C TYR A 130 -12.63 20.90 17.45
N LEU A 131 -11.39 21.38 17.25
CA LEU A 131 -11.09 22.69 16.64
C LEU A 131 -10.49 22.57 15.23
N ALA A 132 -10.69 21.46 14.53
CA ALA A 132 -10.46 21.41 13.10
C ALA A 132 -11.52 22.30 12.40
N THR A 133 -11.26 23.60 12.32
CA THR A 133 -12.07 24.52 11.51
C THR A 133 -12.12 23.96 10.11
N ARG A 134 -13.33 23.67 9.60
CA ARG A 134 -13.48 23.34 8.18
C ARG A 134 -12.80 24.46 7.39
N PRO A 135 -11.86 24.14 6.49
CA PRO A 135 -11.14 25.17 5.76
C PRO A 135 -12.14 26.05 4.99
N LYS A 136 -11.89 27.36 4.96
CA LYS A 136 -12.77 28.33 4.30
C LYS A 136 -12.81 28.01 2.80
N ALA A 137 -13.91 27.41 2.33
CA ALA A 137 -14.09 27.11 0.92
C ALA A 137 -14.56 28.36 0.17
N LEU A 138 -13.79 28.79 -0.83
CA LEU A 138 -14.22 29.87 -1.73
C LEU A 138 -15.17 29.34 -2.79
N ARG A 139 -16.17 30.16 -3.15
CA ARG A 139 -17.02 29.90 -4.31
C ARG A 139 -16.15 29.86 -5.56
N ARG A 140 -16.33 28.83 -6.38
CA ARG A 140 -15.60 28.62 -7.64
C ARG A 140 -15.92 29.73 -8.64
N GLU A 141 -14.90 30.41 -9.16
CA GLU A 141 -15.03 31.42 -10.21
C GLU A 141 -13.96 31.19 -11.29
N LYS A 142 -14.35 31.14 -12.57
CA LYS A 142 -13.45 30.80 -13.71
C LYS A 142 -12.71 29.45 -13.56
N SER A 143 -13.34 28.44 -12.96
CA SER A 143 -12.73 27.11 -12.70
C SER A 143 -11.54 27.15 -11.72
N ILE A 144 -11.49 28.18 -10.87
CA ILE A 144 -10.50 28.39 -9.81
C ILE A 144 -11.29 28.67 -8.51
N GLY A 145 -11.12 27.83 -7.50
CA GLY A 145 -11.79 27.92 -6.20
C GLY A 145 -11.98 26.53 -5.58
N GLY A 146 -12.56 26.46 -4.39
CA GLY A 146 -12.68 25.22 -3.62
C GLY A 146 -11.99 25.31 -2.26
N ASP A 147 -11.53 24.16 -1.77
CA ASP A 147 -10.76 24.09 -0.51
C ASP A 147 -9.40 24.81 -0.66
N THR A 148 -8.87 25.38 0.41
CA THR A 148 -7.53 26.01 0.42
C THR A 148 -6.46 25.00 0.00
N ASN A 149 -6.58 23.76 0.45
CA ASN A 149 -5.69 22.65 0.06
C ASN A 149 -5.77 22.31 -1.43
N GLU A 150 -6.97 22.40 -2.00
CA GLU A 150 -7.24 22.19 -3.43
C GLU A 150 -6.59 23.26 -4.30
N MET A 151 -6.70 24.52 -3.89
CA MET A 151 -6.06 25.62 -4.59
C MET A 151 -4.53 25.56 -4.50
N LEU A 152 -3.98 25.19 -3.33
CA LEU A 152 -2.53 25.01 -3.15
C LEU A 152 -1.99 23.85 -4.01
N ALA A 153 -2.69 22.72 -4.08
CA ALA A 153 -2.29 21.60 -4.93
C ALA A 153 -2.32 21.98 -6.42
N ASN A 154 -3.38 22.69 -6.86
CA ASN A 154 -3.49 23.22 -8.21
C ASN A 154 -2.38 24.22 -8.55
N LEU A 155 -2.01 25.08 -7.60
CA LEU A 155 -0.93 26.04 -7.76
C LEU A 155 0.39 25.32 -7.99
N ASP A 156 0.70 24.32 -7.15
CA ASP A 156 1.93 23.55 -7.25
C ASP A 156 2.07 22.87 -8.61
N VAL A 157 1.01 22.21 -9.07
CA VAL A 157 1.03 21.51 -10.36
C VAL A 157 1.12 22.51 -11.52
N SER A 158 0.37 23.62 -11.46
CA SER A 158 0.42 24.67 -12.48
C SER A 158 1.82 25.27 -12.59
N LEU A 159 2.50 25.50 -11.46
CA LEU A 159 3.88 25.99 -11.43
C LEU A 159 4.86 24.98 -12.02
N THR A 160 4.71 23.68 -11.73
CA THR A 160 5.61 22.64 -12.26
C THR A 160 5.47 22.44 -13.76
N VAL A 161 4.26 22.59 -14.31
CA VAL A 161 3.98 22.46 -15.74
C VAL A 161 4.33 23.74 -16.52
N GLY A 162 4.58 24.85 -15.81
CA GLY A 162 4.87 26.16 -16.43
C GLY A 162 3.63 26.93 -16.89
N MET A 163 2.45 26.62 -16.33
CA MET A 163 1.20 27.37 -16.57
C MET A 163 1.13 28.62 -15.67
N PHE A 164 2.03 29.58 -15.88
CA PHE A 164 2.21 30.73 -15.00
C PHE A 164 0.99 31.66 -14.91
N ASP A 165 0.26 31.88 -16.00
CA ASP A 165 -0.95 32.72 -16.00
C ASP A 165 -2.07 32.16 -15.09
N ARG A 166 -2.19 30.83 -15.04
CA ARG A 166 -3.12 30.14 -14.15
C ARG A 166 -2.63 30.19 -12.71
N ALA A 167 -1.33 29.98 -12.49
CA ALA A 167 -0.71 30.07 -11.17
C ALA A 167 -0.86 31.48 -10.57
N ALA A 168 -0.71 32.54 -11.37
CA ALA A 168 -0.94 33.93 -10.96
C ALA A 168 -2.37 34.15 -10.44
N GLN A 169 -3.37 33.65 -11.17
CA GLN A 169 -4.78 33.72 -10.74
C GLN A 169 -5.04 32.96 -9.44
N LEU A 170 -4.37 31.82 -9.24
CA LEU A 170 -4.45 31.04 -8.00
C LEU A 170 -3.83 31.77 -6.82
N VAL A 171 -2.66 32.40 -6.99
CA VAL A 171 -2.01 33.20 -5.94
C VAL A 171 -2.90 34.37 -5.53
N HIS A 172 -3.47 35.12 -6.48
CA HIS A 172 -4.40 36.22 -6.18
C HIS A 172 -5.65 35.78 -5.41
N ARG A 173 -6.12 34.55 -5.66
CA ARG A 173 -7.27 34.01 -4.92
C ARG A 173 -6.87 33.56 -3.52
N LEU A 174 -5.73 32.88 -3.39
CA LEU A 174 -5.19 32.49 -2.08
C LEU A 174 -4.91 33.73 -1.21
N SER A 175 -4.40 34.82 -1.77
CA SER A 175 -4.15 36.06 -1.02
C SER A 175 -5.41 36.73 -0.47
N THR A 176 -6.61 36.40 -0.97
CA THR A 176 -7.87 36.87 -0.37
C THR A 176 -8.29 36.10 0.88
N LEU A 177 -7.70 34.91 1.11
CA LEU A 177 -8.05 34.03 2.22
C LEU A 177 -7.16 34.21 3.44
N TYR A 178 -5.90 34.58 3.23
CA TYR A 178 -4.93 34.82 4.27
C TYR A 178 -5.00 36.28 4.75
N PRO A 179 -4.80 36.55 6.06
CA PRO A 179 -4.68 37.91 6.58
C PRO A 179 -3.53 38.66 5.89
N HIS A 180 -3.70 39.97 5.68
CA HIS A 180 -2.64 40.83 5.15
C HIS A 180 -1.40 40.76 6.06
N GLY A 181 -0.22 40.52 5.47
CA GLY A 181 1.06 40.42 6.20
C GLY A 181 1.37 39.05 6.79
N SER A 182 0.58 38.00 6.51
CA SER A 182 0.92 36.65 6.99
C SER A 182 2.12 36.05 6.22
N PRO A 183 2.99 35.27 6.89
CA PRO A 183 4.16 34.67 6.25
C PRO A 183 3.78 33.71 5.11
N GLU A 184 2.60 33.10 5.17
CA GLU A 184 2.11 32.20 4.12
C GLU A 184 1.88 32.92 2.78
N ILE A 185 1.52 34.21 2.79
CA ILE A 185 1.37 34.98 1.55
C ILE A 185 2.75 35.24 0.93
N VAL A 186 3.74 35.58 1.75
CA VAL A 186 5.13 35.78 1.31
C VAL A 186 5.64 34.49 0.67
N ASP A 187 5.44 33.35 1.33
CA ASP A 187 5.82 32.03 0.81
C ASP A 187 5.16 31.71 -0.53
N LEU A 188 3.89 32.06 -0.74
CA LEU A 188 3.20 31.83 -2.00
C LEU A 188 3.82 32.64 -3.15
N HIS A 189 4.15 33.91 -2.90
CA HIS A 189 4.81 34.77 -3.89
C HIS A 189 6.24 34.27 -4.16
N ASN A 190 6.99 33.90 -3.12
CA ASN A 190 8.34 33.36 -3.24
C ASN A 190 8.37 32.04 -3.98
N LYS A 191 7.36 31.18 -3.79
CA LYS A 191 7.20 29.94 -4.53
C LYS A 191 6.93 30.18 -6.01
N TYR A 192 6.06 31.14 -6.34
CA TYR A 192 5.77 31.54 -7.72
C TYR A 192 7.04 32.07 -8.42
N ILE A 193 7.73 33.03 -7.80
CA ILE A 193 8.97 33.61 -8.32
C ILE A 193 10.03 32.53 -8.48
N ARG A 194 10.25 31.68 -7.47
CA ARG A 194 11.25 30.59 -7.51
C ARG A 194 11.04 29.66 -8.69
N MET A 195 9.80 29.26 -8.96
CA MET A 195 9.49 28.36 -10.07
C MET A 195 9.62 29.05 -11.43
N MET A 196 9.21 30.31 -11.55
CA MET A 196 9.46 31.09 -12.77
C MET A 196 10.96 31.24 -13.04
N VAL A 197 11.75 31.60 -12.02
CA VAL A 197 13.21 31.78 -12.12
C VAL A 197 13.89 30.46 -12.49
N SER A 198 13.49 29.35 -11.87
CA SER A 198 14.03 28.02 -12.20
C SER A 198 13.68 27.63 -13.65
N HIS A 199 12.43 27.84 -14.06
CA HIS A 199 11.97 27.53 -15.41
C HIS A 199 12.63 28.40 -16.48
N MET A 200 12.85 29.70 -16.24
CA MET A 200 13.53 30.58 -17.20
C MET A 200 15.01 30.22 -17.36
N ILE A 201 15.68 29.79 -16.28
CA ILE A 201 17.09 29.37 -16.32
C ILE A 201 17.22 28.06 -17.09
N LEU A 202 16.39 27.06 -16.78
CA LEU A 202 16.42 25.75 -17.44
C LEU A 202 16.09 25.84 -18.94
N ASN A 203 15.06 26.61 -19.30
CA ASN A 203 14.59 26.75 -20.69
C ASN A 203 15.23 27.91 -21.45
N ARG A 204 16.14 28.66 -20.83
CA ARG A 204 16.81 29.85 -21.38
C ARG A 204 15.85 30.85 -22.04
N ARG A 205 14.79 31.26 -21.33
CA ARG A 205 13.78 32.20 -21.84
C ARG A 205 13.91 33.60 -21.21
N PRO A 206 14.63 34.55 -21.83
CA PRO A 206 14.83 35.90 -21.27
C PRO A 206 13.55 36.76 -21.30
N SER A 207 12.54 36.42 -22.10
CA SER A 207 11.27 37.15 -22.17
C SER A 207 10.52 37.21 -20.83
N LEU A 208 10.66 36.15 -20.01
CA LEU A 208 9.99 36.03 -18.72
C LEU A 208 10.61 36.91 -17.61
N VAL A 209 11.77 37.54 -17.87
CA VAL A 209 12.42 38.42 -16.88
C VAL A 209 11.51 39.61 -16.55
N TRP A 210 10.87 40.20 -17.56
CA TRP A 210 9.94 41.30 -17.34
C TRP A 210 8.73 40.88 -16.52
N ASP A 211 8.21 39.67 -16.75
CA ASP A 211 7.07 39.14 -16.00
C ASP A 211 7.42 38.94 -14.51
N VAL A 212 8.62 38.46 -14.19
CA VAL A 212 9.10 38.32 -12.81
C VAL A 212 9.33 39.68 -12.15
N GLN A 213 9.96 40.62 -12.85
CA GLN A 213 10.15 41.99 -12.33
C GLN A 213 8.81 42.69 -12.09
N LYS A 214 7.87 42.58 -13.02
CA LYS A 214 6.50 43.11 -12.87
C LYS A 214 5.77 42.43 -11.71
N TRP A 215 5.94 41.12 -11.52
CA TRP A 215 5.33 40.42 -10.40
C TRP A 215 5.86 40.92 -9.06
N PHE A 216 7.18 41.07 -8.92
CA PHE A 216 7.80 41.60 -7.71
C PHE A 216 7.37 43.06 -7.45
N GLU A 217 7.55 43.95 -8.43
CA GLU A 217 7.36 45.39 -8.21
C GLU A 217 5.90 45.82 -8.15
N VAL A 218 5.01 45.21 -8.95
CA VAL A 218 3.61 45.61 -9.06
C VAL A 218 2.70 44.70 -8.25
N GLN A 219 2.81 43.38 -8.44
CA GLN A 219 1.85 42.45 -7.82
C GLN A 219 2.14 42.28 -6.32
N MET A 220 3.40 42.05 -5.95
CA MET A 220 3.79 41.81 -4.56
C MET A 220 3.85 43.11 -3.74
N LEU A 221 4.61 44.10 -4.20
CA LEU A 221 4.82 45.35 -3.44
C LEU A 221 3.62 46.32 -3.51
N GLN A 222 3.07 46.60 -4.70
CA GLN A 222 2.03 47.63 -4.85
C GLN A 222 0.61 47.12 -4.58
N LEU A 223 0.22 45.98 -5.17
CA LEU A 223 -1.15 45.46 -5.12
C LEU A 223 -1.41 44.64 -3.85
N ALA A 224 -0.53 43.69 -3.53
CA ALA A 224 -0.70 42.83 -2.36
C ALA A 224 -0.17 43.46 -1.06
N LYS A 225 0.67 44.51 -1.15
CA LYS A 225 1.35 45.18 -0.03
C LYS A 225 2.07 44.19 0.90
N VAL A 226 2.77 43.24 0.29
CA VAL A 226 3.50 42.19 0.99
C VAL A 226 4.96 42.60 1.10
N GLU A 227 5.50 42.59 2.32
CA GLU A 227 6.91 42.89 2.56
C GLU A 227 7.79 41.72 2.07
N PRO A 228 8.86 41.99 1.31
CA PRO A 228 9.75 40.97 0.78
C PRO A 228 10.72 40.45 1.83
N ASP A 229 10.77 39.13 1.98
CA ASP A 229 11.72 38.41 2.82
C ASP A 229 13.10 38.22 2.14
N ALA A 230 14.13 37.86 2.91
CA ALA A 230 15.48 37.52 2.44
C ALA A 230 15.46 36.54 1.26
N THR A 231 14.58 35.52 1.31
CA THR A 231 14.41 34.56 0.22
C THR A 231 13.93 35.21 -1.08
N THR A 232 13.10 36.25 -1.00
CA THR A 232 12.62 37.03 -2.16
C THR A 232 13.78 37.74 -2.85
N TYR A 233 14.60 38.45 -2.07
CA TYR A 233 15.76 39.18 -2.59
C TYR A 233 16.79 38.24 -3.19
N ALA A 234 17.08 37.11 -2.54
CA ALA A 234 17.96 36.07 -3.07
C ALA A 234 17.48 35.53 -4.43
N LEU A 235 16.17 35.33 -4.62
CA LEU A 235 15.59 34.89 -5.89
C LEU A 235 15.72 35.95 -7.00
N MET A 236 15.50 37.22 -6.68
CA MET A 236 15.66 38.32 -7.63
C MET A 236 17.13 38.53 -8.01
N LEU A 237 18.06 38.41 -7.07
CA LEU A 237 19.50 38.43 -7.31
C LEU A 237 19.91 37.25 -8.20
N ARG A 238 19.45 36.03 -7.89
CA ARG A 238 19.70 34.84 -8.73
C ARG A 238 19.19 35.03 -10.15
N MET A 239 17.98 35.55 -10.32
CA MET A 239 17.39 35.85 -11.62
C MET A 239 18.25 36.85 -12.40
N THR A 240 18.60 37.97 -11.78
CA THR A 240 19.38 39.03 -12.44
C THR A 240 20.78 38.55 -12.83
N LEU A 241 21.49 37.87 -11.93
CA LEU A 241 22.85 37.34 -12.17
C LEU A 241 22.89 36.32 -13.32
N ARG A 242 21.86 35.47 -13.44
CA ARG A 242 21.85 34.38 -14.44
C ARG A 242 21.19 34.73 -15.76
N MET A 243 20.22 35.65 -15.78
CA MET A 243 19.42 35.95 -16.97
C MET A 243 19.79 37.25 -17.68
N LEU A 244 20.34 38.24 -16.96
CA LEU A 244 20.75 39.51 -17.55
C LEU A 244 22.25 39.52 -17.82
N LEU A 245 22.66 40.21 -18.90
CA LEU A 245 24.04 40.31 -19.33
C LEU A 245 24.51 41.78 -19.37
N GLY A 246 25.79 42.00 -19.06
CA GLY A 246 26.46 43.30 -19.16
C GLY A 246 25.93 44.37 -18.19
N PRO A 247 25.92 45.66 -18.56
CA PRO A 247 25.65 46.76 -17.63
C PRO A 247 24.22 46.78 -17.06
N ARG A 248 23.28 46.09 -17.72
CA ARG A 248 21.91 45.92 -17.22
C ARG A 248 21.86 45.00 -16.01
N ARG A 249 22.66 43.92 -16.02
CA ARG A 249 22.80 43.00 -14.89
C ARG A 249 23.28 43.76 -13.66
N ASP A 250 24.41 44.45 -13.79
CA ASP A 250 25.07 45.10 -12.65
C ASP A 250 24.19 46.19 -12.03
N ARG A 251 23.46 46.95 -12.84
CA ARG A 251 22.50 47.94 -12.35
C ARG A 251 21.35 47.30 -11.58
N SER A 252 20.77 46.21 -12.10
CA SER A 252 19.66 45.51 -11.45
C SER A 252 20.12 44.78 -10.18
N VAL A 253 21.31 44.19 -10.18
CA VAL A 253 21.93 43.57 -9.00
C VAL A 253 22.12 44.61 -7.90
N ARG A 254 22.76 45.75 -8.19
CA ARG A 254 22.93 46.86 -7.22
C ARG A 254 21.59 47.36 -6.69
N ARG A 255 20.56 47.45 -7.55
CA ARG A 255 19.21 47.88 -7.13
C ARG A 255 18.59 46.93 -6.11
N TYR A 256 18.55 45.62 -6.40
CA TYR A 256 17.94 44.66 -5.48
C TYR A 256 18.80 44.42 -4.23
N TRP A 257 20.13 44.51 -4.35
CA TRP A 257 21.03 44.47 -3.21
C TRP A 257 20.82 45.67 -2.27
N LYS A 258 20.66 46.87 -2.82
CA LYS A 258 20.31 48.06 -2.04
C LYS A 258 18.97 47.91 -1.32
N MET A 259 17.95 47.33 -1.97
CA MET A 259 16.67 47.05 -1.32
C MET A 259 16.79 46.03 -0.17
N ALA A 260 17.65 45.02 -0.32
CA ALA A 260 17.93 44.07 0.76
C ALA A 260 18.61 44.75 1.97
N LYS A 261 19.53 45.68 1.72
CA LYS A 261 20.17 46.52 2.75
C LYS A 261 19.21 47.47 3.45
N GLU A 262 18.34 48.13 2.69
CA GLU A 262 17.30 49.00 3.25
C GLU A 262 16.32 48.21 4.14
N ALA A 263 16.20 46.89 3.93
CA ALA A 263 15.41 45.97 4.73
C ALA A 263 16.21 45.27 5.86
N ASN A 264 17.52 45.52 6.01
CA ASN A 264 18.43 44.88 6.98
C ASN A 264 18.45 43.33 6.92
N VAL A 265 18.38 42.74 5.72
CA VAL A 265 18.37 41.27 5.53
C VAL A 265 19.58 40.75 4.75
N GLU A 266 20.65 41.54 4.61
CA GLU A 266 21.81 41.16 3.79
C GLU A 266 22.53 39.89 4.28
N GLU A 267 22.71 39.71 5.59
CA GLU A 267 23.40 38.53 6.15
C GLU A 267 22.60 37.25 5.92
N GLU A 268 21.28 37.31 6.11
CA GLU A 268 20.39 36.19 5.85
C GLU A 268 20.36 35.80 4.37
N VAL A 269 20.37 36.79 3.46
CA VAL A 269 20.43 36.54 2.00
C VAL A 269 21.68 35.75 1.61
N LEU A 270 22.83 36.04 2.23
CA LEU A 270 24.09 35.36 1.98
C LEU A 270 24.12 33.94 2.55
N GLY A 271 23.43 33.70 3.67
CA GLY A 271 23.31 32.38 4.30
C GLY A 271 22.33 31.42 3.61
N LEU A 272 21.48 31.90 2.71
CA LEU A 272 20.47 31.06 2.05
C LEU A 272 21.07 30.21 0.92
N PRO A 273 20.69 28.91 0.82
CA PRO A 273 21.16 27.99 -0.23
C PRO A 273 20.56 28.28 -1.63
N VAL A 274 19.93 29.44 -1.80
CA VAL A 274 19.31 29.86 -3.07
C VAL A 274 20.38 30.32 -4.07
N LEU A 275 21.44 30.99 -3.59
CA LEU A 275 22.56 31.46 -4.38
C LEU A 275 23.68 30.41 -4.34
N SER A 276 24.22 30.05 -5.52
CA SER A 276 25.39 29.16 -5.58
C SER A 276 26.67 29.91 -5.19
N GLU A 277 27.74 29.19 -4.85
CA GLU A 277 29.06 29.78 -4.59
C GLU A 277 29.54 30.67 -5.75
N ALA A 278 29.23 30.28 -7.00
CA ALA A 278 29.51 31.09 -8.18
C ALA A 278 28.66 32.38 -8.24
N ASP A 279 27.41 32.36 -7.76
CA ASP A 279 26.57 33.55 -7.69
C ASP A 279 27.08 34.53 -6.63
N LEU A 280 27.55 34.01 -5.49
CA LEU A 280 28.15 34.80 -4.42
C LEU A 280 29.45 35.48 -4.87
N GLY A 281 30.30 34.78 -5.63
CA GLY A 281 31.50 35.38 -6.23
C GLY A 281 31.20 36.51 -7.22
N LEU A 282 30.16 36.37 -8.05
CA LEU A 282 29.73 37.45 -8.95
C LEU A 282 29.09 38.63 -8.19
N LEU A 283 28.36 38.33 -7.11
CA LEU A 283 27.77 39.36 -6.26
C LEU A 283 28.85 40.20 -5.56
N SER A 284 29.91 39.56 -5.05
CA SER A 284 31.03 40.26 -4.41
C SER A 284 31.85 41.08 -5.41
N GLU A 285 32.03 40.60 -6.65
CA GLU A 285 32.65 41.36 -7.73
C GLU A 285 31.86 42.63 -8.06
N ILE A 286 30.53 42.53 -8.19
CA ILE A 286 29.68 43.67 -8.57
C ILE A 286 29.53 44.66 -7.40
N CYS A 287 29.39 44.18 -6.16
CA CYS A 287 29.13 44.99 -4.96
C CYS A 287 30.38 45.15 -4.08
N SER A 288 31.56 45.32 -4.68
CA SER A 288 32.86 45.30 -4.01
C SER A 288 33.01 46.32 -2.85
N SER A 289 32.29 47.45 -2.91
CA SER A 289 32.31 48.50 -1.87
C SER A 289 31.69 48.07 -0.54
N ASP A 290 30.80 47.07 -0.56
CA ASP A 290 30.01 46.65 0.60
C ASP A 290 30.67 45.52 1.38
N PHE A 291 31.43 44.67 0.69
CA PHE A 291 32.12 43.51 1.28
C PHE A 291 33.49 43.86 1.89
N GLN A 292 33.99 45.08 1.68
CA GLN A 292 35.21 45.59 2.33
C GLN A 292 35.01 45.93 3.82
N GLY A 293 33.77 46.05 4.30
CA GLY A 293 33.44 46.40 5.69
C GLY A 293 33.01 45.24 6.60
N ALA A 294 32.86 44.02 6.05
CA ALA A 294 32.32 42.85 6.77
C ALA A 294 33.39 41.77 7.08
N ALA A 295 34.65 42.18 7.18
CA ALA A 295 35.74 41.31 7.61
C ALA A 295 36.38 41.89 8.89
N LEU A 296 35.81 41.58 10.05
CA LEU A 296 36.47 41.56 11.36
C LEU A 296 35.51 40.90 12.37
N GLY A 297 35.77 39.63 12.65
CA GLY A 297 34.98 38.79 13.56
C GLY A 297 35.72 37.46 13.81
N ASP A 298 36.93 37.61 14.35
CA ASP A 298 37.65 36.68 15.23
C ASP A 298 37.76 35.19 14.84
N VAL A 299 38.86 34.83 14.17
CA VAL A 299 39.55 33.53 14.38
C VAL A 299 41.06 33.75 14.19
N SER A 300 41.71 34.31 15.21
CA SER A 300 43.17 34.20 15.38
C SER A 300 43.46 33.22 16.51
N GLU A 301 43.61 31.94 16.19
CA GLU A 301 44.52 31.01 16.89
C GLU A 301 44.59 29.69 16.12
N LEU A 302 45.67 29.52 15.35
CA LEU A 302 46.46 28.28 15.21
C LEU A 302 47.65 28.56 14.25
N PRO A 303 48.88 28.15 14.61
CA PRO A 303 50.09 28.49 13.85
C PRO A 303 50.42 27.49 12.74
N ASP A 304 51.04 28.04 11.70
CA ASP A 304 52.00 27.46 10.76
C ASP A 304 51.76 26.07 10.14
N SER A 305 51.52 26.07 8.82
CA SER A 305 52.56 25.61 7.88
C SER A 305 52.14 25.92 6.44
N THR A 306 53.01 26.61 5.72
CA THR A 306 52.88 26.84 4.28
C THR A 306 53.23 25.57 3.51
N PRO A 307 52.58 25.35 2.36
CA PRO A 307 53.35 24.95 1.18
C PRO A 307 53.06 25.86 -0.03
N PRO A 308 54.00 25.93 -1.00
CA PRO A 308 54.10 27.01 -1.97
C PRO A 308 53.19 26.87 -3.19
N LYS A 309 53.00 27.99 -3.91
CA LYS A 309 52.31 28.08 -5.20
C LYS A 309 53.10 27.43 -6.35
N PRO A 310 52.39 27.03 -7.44
CA PRO A 310 52.96 26.19 -8.49
C PRO A 310 53.69 27.01 -9.56
N SER A 311 54.84 26.50 -10.00
CA SER A 311 55.47 26.91 -11.27
C SER A 311 55.97 25.67 -12.03
N GLU A 312 55.40 25.51 -13.22
CA GLU A 312 55.99 25.06 -14.47
C GLU A 312 56.75 23.71 -14.59
N LEU A 313 56.18 22.91 -15.50
CA LEU A 313 56.81 22.18 -16.62
C LEU A 313 57.40 20.76 -16.41
N VAL A 314 56.93 19.89 -17.32
CA VAL A 314 57.56 18.70 -17.94
C VAL A 314 57.24 17.31 -17.34
N SER A 315 56.47 16.55 -18.13
CA SER A 315 56.34 15.08 -18.18
C SER A 315 57.69 14.40 -18.51
N PRO A 316 58.04 13.17 -18.05
CA PRO A 316 57.40 11.96 -18.62
C PRO A 316 57.43 10.64 -17.76
N LEU A 317 56.53 9.69 -18.11
CA LEU A 317 56.62 8.20 -18.07
C LEU A 317 56.97 7.50 -16.73
N GLU A 318 56.49 6.33 -16.33
CA GLU A 318 55.50 5.33 -16.72
C GLU A 318 55.32 4.39 -15.49
N ASP A 319 54.28 3.54 -15.53
CA ASP A 319 54.10 2.26 -14.80
C ASP A 319 53.21 2.12 -13.53
N LEU A 320 52.21 1.22 -13.72
CA LEU A 320 51.30 0.48 -12.81
C LEU A 320 49.87 1.04 -12.59
N PRO A 321 48.85 0.16 -12.56
CA PRO A 321 48.14 -0.34 -13.72
C PRO A 321 46.71 0.22 -13.82
N ALA A 322 46.24 0.37 -15.07
CA ALA A 322 44.88 0.77 -15.40
C ALA A 322 43.84 -0.16 -14.78
N MET A 323 42.90 0.44 -14.03
CA MET A 323 41.66 -0.20 -13.65
C MET A 323 40.93 -0.61 -14.95
N PRO A 324 40.52 -1.88 -15.12
CA PRO A 324 40.01 -2.33 -16.40
C PRO A 324 38.67 -1.66 -16.70
N GLU A 325 38.65 -0.94 -17.82
CA GLU A 325 37.44 -0.38 -18.41
C GLU A 325 36.50 -1.54 -18.80
N VAL A 326 35.33 -1.57 -18.18
CA VAL A 326 34.34 -2.63 -18.36
C VAL A 326 33.84 -2.62 -19.80
N ARG A 327 34.37 -3.51 -20.63
CA ARG A 327 33.85 -3.75 -21.98
C ARG A 327 32.44 -4.34 -21.86
N ALA A 328 31.47 -3.70 -22.51
CA ALA A 328 30.12 -4.25 -22.64
C ALA A 328 30.18 -5.62 -23.31
N THR A 329 29.70 -6.65 -22.61
CA THR A 329 29.53 -7.99 -23.16
C THR A 329 28.42 -7.97 -24.20
N LEU A 330 28.68 -8.55 -25.39
CA LEU A 330 27.65 -8.81 -26.40
C LEU A 330 26.65 -9.83 -25.84
N GLN A 331 25.56 -9.35 -25.25
CA GLN A 331 24.38 -10.17 -25.01
C GLN A 331 23.83 -10.62 -26.37
N LYS A 332 24.11 -11.86 -26.75
CA LYS A 332 23.39 -12.56 -27.82
C LYS A 332 21.99 -12.90 -27.31
N GLY A 333 21.10 -11.94 -27.49
CA GLY A 333 19.65 -12.11 -27.34
C GLY A 333 18.99 -10.93 -28.03
N PHE A 334 17.83 -11.17 -28.65
CA PHE A 334 17.02 -10.15 -29.34
C PHE A 334 16.46 -9.05 -28.40
N GLY A 335 17.12 -8.77 -27.26
CA GLY A 335 16.64 -7.88 -26.22
C GLY A 335 16.73 -6.40 -26.58
N LEU A 336 17.89 -5.88 -27.01
CA LEU A 336 18.07 -4.43 -27.14
C LEU A 336 17.48 -3.87 -28.44
N THR A 337 17.47 -4.67 -29.52
CA THR A 337 16.82 -4.31 -30.79
C THR A 337 15.31 -4.44 -30.69
N SER A 338 14.75 -5.52 -30.13
CA SER A 338 13.30 -5.62 -29.92
C SER A 338 12.79 -4.64 -28.86
N LEU A 339 13.60 -4.28 -27.86
CA LEU A 339 13.27 -3.24 -26.88
C LEU A 339 13.37 -1.84 -27.50
N LYS A 340 14.32 -1.59 -28.41
CA LYS A 340 14.35 -0.37 -29.22
C LYS A 340 13.22 -0.32 -30.25
N GLU A 341 12.81 -1.44 -30.84
CA GLU A 341 11.65 -1.52 -31.75
C GLU A 341 10.33 -1.31 -30.99
N THR A 342 10.17 -1.93 -29.82
CA THR A 342 9.01 -1.67 -28.95
C THR A 342 9.02 -0.25 -28.39
N LEU A 343 10.18 0.33 -28.06
CA LEU A 343 10.29 1.76 -27.74
C LEU A 343 10.10 2.66 -28.96
N SER A 344 10.42 2.19 -30.17
CA SER A 344 10.22 2.95 -31.41
C SER A 344 8.74 3.07 -31.79
N LEU A 345 7.90 2.10 -31.40
CA LEU A 345 6.44 2.22 -31.47
C LEU A 345 5.90 3.37 -30.60
N PHE A 346 6.61 3.75 -29.53
CA PHE A 346 6.28 4.92 -28.70
C PHE A 346 6.94 6.23 -29.17
N ASN A 347 7.89 6.17 -30.12
CA ASN A 347 8.55 7.36 -30.70
C ASN A 347 7.91 7.85 -32.01
N GLN A 348 6.87 7.17 -32.52
CA GLN A 348 6.18 7.60 -33.72
C GLN A 348 5.23 8.76 -33.44
N SER A 349 5.77 9.96 -33.66
CA SER A 349 5.09 11.23 -33.90
C SER A 349 4.19 11.79 -32.79
N LYS A 350 4.49 13.03 -32.41
CA LYS A 350 3.58 13.95 -31.72
C LYS A 350 2.36 14.24 -32.61
N THR A 351 1.46 13.29 -32.78
CA THR A 351 0.07 13.59 -33.13
C THR A 351 -0.61 14.02 -31.85
N THR A 352 -0.89 15.31 -31.73
CA THR A 352 -1.71 15.89 -30.66
C THR A 352 -2.95 15.04 -30.49
N THR A 353 -3.03 14.32 -29.37
CA THR A 353 -4.18 13.45 -29.11
C THR A 353 -5.43 14.34 -28.97
N GLU A 354 -6.58 13.93 -29.55
CA GLU A 354 -7.86 14.64 -29.44
C GLU A 354 -8.19 15.22 -28.03
N PRO A 355 -7.87 14.56 -26.89
CA PRO A 355 -8.05 15.14 -25.57
C PRO A 355 -7.26 16.43 -25.31
N GLU A 356 -6.01 16.56 -25.74
CA GLU A 356 -5.20 17.79 -25.53
C GLU A 356 -5.79 18.97 -26.31
N ALA A 357 -6.22 18.72 -27.55
CA ALA A 357 -6.91 19.73 -28.36
C ALA A 357 -8.24 20.16 -27.73
N SER A 358 -8.96 19.26 -27.08
CA SER A 358 -10.21 19.59 -26.38
C SER A 358 -10.01 20.40 -25.10
N ILE A 359 -8.88 20.20 -24.41
CA ILE A 359 -8.48 20.94 -23.20
C ILE A 359 -8.07 22.37 -23.56
N LEU A 360 -7.26 22.54 -24.61
CA LEU A 360 -6.86 23.86 -25.12
C LEU A 360 -8.08 24.66 -25.57
N LYS A 361 -8.99 24.03 -26.34
CA LYS A 361 -10.27 24.65 -26.74
C LYS A 361 -11.16 25.02 -25.55
N ALA A 362 -11.14 24.25 -24.46
CA ALA A 362 -11.91 24.58 -23.24
C ALA A 362 -11.29 25.74 -22.45
N GLN A 363 -9.96 25.90 -22.48
CA GLN A 363 -9.24 26.99 -21.82
C GLN A 363 -9.46 28.34 -22.52
N GLU A 364 -9.57 28.35 -23.85
CA GLU A 364 -9.75 29.55 -24.67
C GLU A 364 -11.18 30.12 -24.66
N LYS A 365 -12.18 29.33 -24.25
CA LYS A 365 -13.59 29.76 -24.22
C LYS A 365 -13.85 30.79 -23.11
N LYS A 366 -14.41 31.95 -23.49
CA LYS A 366 -14.86 33.01 -22.56
C LYS A 366 -16.07 32.62 -21.70
N ARG A 367 -16.97 31.76 -22.20
CA ARG A 367 -18.08 31.15 -21.45
C ARG A 367 -17.87 29.64 -21.39
N LYS A 368 -17.69 29.11 -20.17
CA LYS A 368 -17.37 27.69 -19.93
C LYS A 368 -18.62 26.92 -19.52
N THR A 369 -18.86 25.77 -20.15
CA THR A 369 -19.85 24.78 -19.66
C THR A 369 -19.34 24.09 -18.39
N SER A 370 -20.19 23.29 -17.72
CA SER A 370 -19.72 22.47 -16.58
C SER A 370 -18.56 21.56 -16.98
N GLU A 371 -18.63 20.93 -18.15
CA GLU A 371 -17.56 20.07 -18.67
C GLU A 371 -16.29 20.86 -19.04
N ASP A 372 -16.41 22.07 -19.56
CA ASP A 372 -15.26 22.94 -19.84
C ASP A 372 -14.58 23.39 -18.51
N ASN A 373 -15.36 23.57 -17.44
CA ASN A 373 -14.81 23.86 -16.10
C ASN A 373 -14.04 22.66 -15.53
N ASP A 374 -14.61 21.46 -15.62
CA ASP A 374 -13.95 20.24 -15.15
C ASP A 374 -12.65 20.01 -15.94
N ARG A 375 -12.68 20.20 -17.27
CA ARG A 375 -11.49 20.15 -18.14
C ARG A 375 -10.39 21.08 -17.68
N CYS A 376 -10.73 22.32 -17.33
CA CYS A 376 -9.76 23.29 -16.83
C CYS A 376 -9.20 22.90 -15.44
N GLU A 377 -9.96 22.18 -14.64
CA GLU A 377 -9.59 21.75 -13.28
C GLU A 377 -8.55 20.63 -13.32
N TYR A 378 -8.77 19.57 -14.10
CA TYR A 378 -7.82 18.47 -14.17
C TYR A 378 -6.66 18.70 -15.17
N ALA A 379 -6.79 19.65 -16.11
CA ALA A 379 -5.79 19.90 -17.15
C ALA A 379 -4.33 20.03 -16.66
N PRO A 380 -4.00 20.78 -15.59
CA PRO A 380 -2.62 20.89 -15.12
C PRO A 380 -2.03 19.52 -14.73
N PHE A 381 -2.84 18.65 -14.12
CA PHE A 381 -2.41 17.31 -13.73
C PHE A 381 -2.30 16.35 -14.92
N MET A 382 -3.00 16.62 -16.02
CA MET A 382 -2.83 15.85 -17.25
C MET A 382 -1.51 16.18 -17.92
N ASN A 383 -1.16 17.46 -17.95
CA ASN A 383 0.05 17.94 -18.61
C ASN A 383 1.32 17.62 -17.81
N SER A 384 1.19 17.23 -16.54
CA SER A 384 2.34 16.86 -15.71
C SER A 384 2.94 15.49 -16.05
N ILE A 385 2.20 14.62 -16.75
CA ILE A 385 2.66 13.30 -17.21
C ILE A 385 2.36 13.17 -18.70
N GLY A 386 3.30 12.63 -19.48
CA GLY A 386 3.09 12.44 -20.92
C GLY A 386 1.86 11.56 -21.23
N PRO A 387 1.15 11.83 -22.35
CA PRO A 387 -0.12 11.15 -22.68
C PRO A 387 0.06 9.63 -22.82
N ASP A 388 1.18 9.18 -23.38
CA ASP A 388 1.45 7.75 -23.60
C ASP A 388 1.65 7.00 -22.27
N ARG A 389 2.42 7.58 -21.35
CA ARG A 389 2.62 7.02 -20.01
C ARG A 389 1.30 6.95 -19.26
N LEU A 390 0.50 8.00 -19.35
CA LEU A 390 -0.79 8.05 -18.67
C LEU A 390 -1.77 7.00 -19.23
N ALA A 391 -1.78 6.77 -20.54
CA ALA A 391 -2.56 5.70 -21.16
C ALA A 391 -2.11 4.32 -20.67
N ALA A 392 -0.80 4.07 -20.65
CA ALA A 392 -0.22 2.81 -20.15
C ALA A 392 -0.57 2.57 -18.68
N ILE A 393 -0.40 3.58 -17.80
CA ILE A 393 -0.74 3.48 -16.38
C ILE A 393 -2.24 3.19 -16.21
N THR A 394 -3.09 3.85 -16.99
CA THR A 394 -4.53 3.65 -16.92
C THR A 394 -4.90 2.20 -17.29
N ILE A 395 -4.34 1.65 -18.37
CA ILE A 395 -4.60 0.27 -18.79
C ILE A 395 -4.07 -0.71 -17.74
N LEU A 396 -2.80 -0.59 -17.35
CA LEU A 396 -2.14 -1.53 -16.44
C LEU A 396 -2.75 -1.51 -15.05
N ALA A 397 -3.04 -0.32 -14.49
CA ALA A 397 -3.64 -0.21 -13.16
C ALA A 397 -5.08 -0.73 -13.15
N THR A 398 -5.86 -0.49 -14.21
CA THR A 398 -7.23 -1.01 -14.33
C THR A 398 -7.24 -2.53 -14.41
N MET A 399 -6.39 -3.10 -15.27
CA MET A 399 -6.23 -4.56 -15.38
C MET A 399 -5.75 -5.20 -14.08
N ASN A 400 -4.73 -4.62 -13.43
CA ASN A 400 -4.25 -5.10 -12.14
C ASN A 400 -5.30 -5.01 -11.03
N ALA A 401 -6.12 -3.96 -11.04
CA ALA A 401 -7.21 -3.80 -10.08
C ALA A 401 -8.28 -4.87 -10.27
N LEU A 402 -8.68 -5.13 -11.52
CA LEU A 402 -9.66 -6.16 -11.89
C LEU A 402 -9.14 -7.57 -11.63
N GLY A 403 -7.85 -7.83 -11.87
CA GLY A 403 -7.19 -9.08 -11.51
C GLY A 403 -7.25 -9.37 -10.00
N LYS A 404 -7.01 -8.35 -9.16
CA LYS A 404 -7.05 -8.49 -7.69
C LYS A 404 -8.44 -8.77 -7.12
N THR A 405 -9.50 -8.25 -7.73
CA THR A 405 -10.88 -8.50 -7.30
C THR A 405 -11.49 -9.76 -7.92
N GLY A 406 -10.81 -10.35 -8.90
CA GLY A 406 -11.32 -11.42 -9.75
C GLY A 406 -12.02 -10.83 -10.97
N MET A 407 -11.51 -11.15 -12.17
CA MET A 407 -11.96 -10.53 -13.42
C MET A 407 -13.45 -10.74 -13.70
N ASN A 408 -14.02 -11.87 -13.27
CA ASN A 408 -15.46 -12.18 -13.43
C ASN A 408 -16.38 -11.36 -12.53
N LYS A 409 -15.88 -10.88 -11.37
CA LYS A 409 -16.71 -10.25 -10.33
C LYS A 409 -16.85 -8.74 -10.55
N GLY A 410 -15.99 -8.17 -11.39
CA GLY A 410 -15.88 -6.73 -11.57
C GLY A 410 -15.29 -6.02 -10.34
N ILE A 411 -15.09 -4.71 -10.47
CA ILE A 411 -14.56 -3.84 -9.40
C ILE A 411 -15.52 -2.68 -9.14
N ARG A 412 -15.67 -2.30 -7.86
CA ARG A 412 -16.39 -1.06 -7.51
C ARG A 412 -15.72 0.14 -8.18
N LEU A 413 -16.51 0.98 -8.84
CA LEU A 413 -16.01 2.14 -9.58
C LEU A 413 -15.18 3.08 -8.69
N THR A 414 -15.65 3.34 -7.47
CA THR A 414 -14.96 4.18 -6.49
C THR A 414 -13.56 3.63 -6.15
N ARG A 415 -13.44 2.31 -5.97
CA ARG A 415 -12.14 1.67 -5.70
C ARG A 415 -11.20 1.76 -6.88
N LEU A 416 -11.72 1.58 -8.10
CA LEU A 416 -10.93 1.69 -9.32
C LEU A 416 -10.37 3.11 -9.51
N ILE A 417 -11.22 4.13 -9.32
CA ILE A 417 -10.83 5.55 -9.40
C ILE A 417 -9.70 5.85 -8.40
N MET A 418 -9.85 5.45 -7.14
CA MET A 418 -8.82 5.68 -6.12
C MET A 418 -7.48 4.99 -6.45
N LEU A 419 -7.52 3.78 -7.01
CA LEU A 419 -6.31 3.06 -7.40
C LEU A 419 -5.61 3.72 -8.59
N LEU A 420 -6.37 4.18 -9.57
CA LEU A 420 -5.86 4.91 -10.73
C LEU A 420 -5.22 6.24 -10.30
N GLY A 421 -5.89 7.03 -9.47
CA GLY A 421 -5.34 8.30 -8.97
C GLY A 421 -4.04 8.11 -8.20
N ARG A 422 -3.98 7.07 -7.35
CA ARG A 422 -2.75 6.70 -6.66
C ARG A 422 -1.63 6.27 -7.62
N ALA A 423 -1.94 5.47 -8.64
CA ALA A 423 -0.95 5.00 -9.60
C ALA A 423 -0.34 6.16 -10.41
N VAL A 424 -1.17 7.11 -10.86
CA VAL A 424 -0.74 8.34 -11.55
C VAL A 424 0.12 9.21 -10.63
N GLN A 425 -0.28 9.35 -9.37
CA GLN A 425 0.48 10.12 -8.39
C GLN A 425 1.87 9.51 -8.12
N GLU A 426 1.94 8.19 -7.95
CA GLU A 426 3.21 7.48 -7.73
C GLU A 426 4.17 7.69 -8.91
N GLU A 427 3.67 7.64 -10.15
CA GLU A 427 4.48 7.90 -11.33
C GLU A 427 5.00 9.34 -11.34
N TYR A 428 4.12 10.31 -11.13
CA TYR A 428 4.50 11.73 -11.11
C TYR A 428 5.60 12.01 -10.08
N VAL A 429 5.50 11.43 -8.87
CA VAL A 429 6.53 11.59 -7.85
C VAL A 429 7.84 10.93 -8.27
N THR A 430 7.79 9.78 -8.94
CA THR A 430 8.98 9.06 -9.41
C THR A 430 9.72 9.85 -10.49
N ASP A 431 9.01 10.41 -11.46
CA ASP A 431 9.58 11.28 -12.51
C ASP A 431 10.30 12.49 -11.90
N ARG A 432 9.71 13.11 -10.88
CA ARG A 432 10.34 14.25 -10.19
C ARG A 432 11.62 13.88 -9.45
N ILE A 433 11.64 12.71 -8.80
CA ILE A 433 12.85 12.24 -8.10
C ILE A 433 13.99 12.01 -9.11
N GLN A 434 13.70 11.54 -10.31
CA GLN A 434 14.70 11.38 -11.37
C GLN A 434 15.25 12.71 -11.88
N GLU A 435 14.44 13.77 -11.95
CA GLU A 435 14.87 15.09 -12.43
C GLU A 435 15.71 15.88 -11.41
N THR A 436 15.53 15.65 -10.11
CA THR A 436 16.30 16.33 -9.04
C THR A 436 17.02 15.32 -8.14
N PRO A 437 18.22 14.82 -8.52
CA PRO A 437 18.97 13.86 -7.71
C PRO A 437 19.63 14.47 -6.45
N SER A 438 19.49 15.77 -6.19
CA SER A 438 20.09 16.44 -5.02
C SER A 438 19.42 16.01 -3.70
N LYS A 439 20.24 15.69 -2.69
CA LYS A 439 19.90 15.17 -1.34
C LYS A 439 18.91 16.00 -0.49
N SER A 440 18.32 17.08 -1.01
CA SER A 440 17.31 17.88 -0.31
C SER A 440 15.94 17.22 -0.38
N ALA A 441 15.42 16.80 0.76
CA ALA A 441 14.09 16.23 0.89
C ALA A 441 13.01 17.16 0.27
N PRO A 442 12.10 16.67 -0.59
CA PRO A 442 10.88 17.40 -0.92
C PRO A 442 9.96 17.35 0.32
N LEU A 443 10.17 18.30 1.23
CA LEU A 443 9.23 18.58 2.30
C LEU A 443 7.89 18.98 1.64
N ASP A 444 6.83 18.26 1.99
CA ASP A 444 5.43 18.58 1.70
C ASP A 444 4.76 17.99 0.43
N SER A 445 5.12 16.75 0.05
CA SER A 445 4.35 15.96 -0.94
C SER A 445 3.02 15.37 -0.42
N GLY A 446 2.72 15.51 0.87
CA GLY A 446 1.50 14.95 1.50
C GLY A 446 0.22 15.72 1.16
N ARG A 447 0.31 17.05 1.05
CA ARG A 447 -0.82 17.93 0.69
C ARG A 447 -1.19 17.83 -0.80
N ARG A 448 -0.18 17.59 -1.66
CA ARG A 448 -0.32 17.38 -3.12
C ARG A 448 -1.10 16.11 -3.51
N ALA A 449 -1.21 15.15 -2.59
CA ALA A 449 -1.68 13.79 -2.86
C ALA A 449 -3.21 13.61 -2.94
N LYS A 450 -3.98 14.39 -2.16
CA LYS A 450 -5.42 14.15 -2.01
C LYS A 450 -6.23 14.55 -3.25
N LEU A 451 -5.81 15.57 -4.00
CA LEU A 451 -6.60 16.04 -5.15
C LEU A 451 -6.37 15.29 -6.46
N VAL A 452 -5.16 14.76 -6.66
CA VAL A 452 -4.88 13.83 -7.77
C VAL A 452 -5.75 12.57 -7.67
N GLN A 453 -6.20 12.21 -6.46
CA GLN A 453 -7.02 11.03 -6.19
C GLN A 453 -8.50 11.19 -6.57
N ASP A 454 -9.06 12.42 -6.59
CA ASP A 454 -10.51 12.60 -6.68
C ASP A 454 -11.00 12.98 -8.10
N LEU A 455 -10.27 13.80 -8.87
CA LEU A 455 -10.77 14.40 -10.12
C LEU A 455 -10.24 13.76 -11.42
N ILE A 456 -8.96 13.38 -11.45
CA ILE A 456 -8.30 12.78 -12.62
C ILE A 456 -8.83 11.37 -12.98
N PRO A 457 -9.12 10.47 -12.02
CA PRO A 457 -9.33 9.07 -12.38
C PRO A 457 -10.75 8.77 -12.89
N SER A 458 -11.75 9.55 -12.49
CA SER A 458 -13.14 9.39 -12.96
C SER A 458 -13.26 9.62 -14.48
N ASN A 459 -12.67 10.71 -14.96
CA ASN A 459 -12.69 11.05 -16.38
C ASN A 459 -11.85 10.10 -17.23
N ARG A 460 -10.70 9.62 -16.72
CA ARG A 460 -9.86 8.66 -17.45
C ARG A 460 -10.44 7.24 -17.47
N ALA A 461 -11.08 6.80 -16.39
CA ALA A 461 -11.85 5.56 -16.42
C ALA A 461 -12.94 5.64 -17.50
N SER A 462 -13.67 6.76 -17.57
CA SER A 462 -14.67 7.00 -18.62
C SER A 462 -14.08 6.97 -20.03
N MET A 463 -12.93 7.61 -20.26
CA MET A 463 -12.22 7.57 -21.56
C MET A 463 -11.73 6.17 -21.94
N LEU A 464 -11.22 5.39 -20.98
CA LEU A 464 -10.82 4.00 -21.21
C LEU A 464 -12.03 3.16 -21.61
N PHE A 465 -13.16 3.31 -20.91
CA PHE A 465 -14.37 2.54 -21.18
C PHE A 465 -15.00 2.87 -22.54
N SER A 466 -14.93 4.13 -22.99
CA SER A 466 -15.50 4.54 -24.28
C SER A 466 -14.61 4.15 -25.48
N SER A 467 -13.29 4.10 -25.30
CA SER A 467 -12.33 3.84 -26.38
C SER A 467 -12.07 2.35 -26.64
N THR A 468 -12.24 1.49 -25.65
CA THR A 468 -11.86 0.07 -25.75
C THR A 468 -13.00 -0.81 -26.23
N LYS A 469 -12.79 -1.49 -27.37
CA LYS A 469 -13.75 -2.42 -27.98
C LYS A 469 -13.10 -3.77 -28.24
N VAL A 470 -13.89 -4.83 -28.14
CA VAL A 470 -13.48 -6.22 -28.35
C VAL A 470 -14.35 -6.83 -29.44
N VAL A 471 -13.74 -7.61 -30.33
CA VAL A 471 -14.47 -8.36 -31.36
C VAL A 471 -14.96 -9.67 -30.74
N VAL A 472 -16.26 -9.89 -30.78
CA VAL A 472 -16.92 -11.07 -30.21
C VAL A 472 -17.61 -11.84 -31.32
N LYS A 473 -17.50 -13.17 -31.27
CA LYS A 473 -18.28 -14.07 -32.11
C LYS A 473 -19.70 -14.11 -31.57
N GLN A 474 -20.68 -13.64 -32.35
CA GLN A 474 -22.08 -13.70 -32.01
C GLN A 474 -22.78 -14.63 -33.00
N GLN A 475 -23.34 -15.71 -32.48
CA GLN A 475 -24.19 -16.60 -33.26
C GLN A 475 -25.62 -16.07 -33.16
N ASN A 476 -26.25 -15.83 -34.31
CA ASN A 476 -27.66 -15.48 -34.33
C ASN A 476 -28.49 -16.74 -34.01
N THR A 477 -29.33 -16.68 -32.97
CA THR A 477 -30.15 -17.81 -32.50
C THR A 477 -31.17 -18.27 -33.54
N GLU A 478 -31.53 -17.42 -34.50
CA GLU A 478 -32.56 -17.70 -35.51
C GLU A 478 -31.96 -18.21 -36.84
N THR A 479 -30.80 -17.70 -37.27
CA THR A 479 -30.19 -18.04 -38.57
C THR A 479 -28.97 -18.96 -38.46
N GLY A 480 -28.42 -19.17 -37.25
CA GLY A 480 -27.20 -19.96 -37.04
C GLY A 480 -25.92 -19.32 -37.59
N GLU A 481 -26.01 -18.20 -38.30
CA GLU A 481 -24.87 -17.49 -38.87
C GLU A 481 -24.00 -16.86 -37.78
N ILE A 482 -22.68 -17.02 -37.95
CA ILE A 482 -21.68 -16.47 -37.04
C ILE A 482 -21.25 -15.10 -37.58
N THR A 483 -21.57 -14.05 -36.84
CA THR A 483 -21.13 -12.69 -37.13
C THR A 483 -20.10 -12.21 -36.10
N PHE A 484 -19.20 -11.33 -36.52
CA PHE A 484 -18.19 -10.74 -35.65
C PHE A 484 -18.57 -9.29 -35.36
N VAL A 485 -18.99 -9.01 -34.13
CA VAL A 485 -19.46 -7.67 -33.72
C VAL A 485 -18.46 -7.05 -32.75
N LYS A 486 -18.18 -5.75 -32.91
CA LYS A 486 -17.38 -4.97 -31.96
C LYS A 486 -18.24 -4.51 -30.79
N GLN A 487 -17.96 -5.01 -29.59
CA GLN A 487 -18.64 -4.65 -28.36
C GLN A 487 -17.70 -3.90 -27.39
N PRO A 488 -18.20 -3.08 -26.45
CA PRO A 488 -17.34 -2.41 -25.46
C PRO A 488 -16.66 -3.43 -24.54
N ALA A 489 -15.36 -3.23 -24.30
CA ALA A 489 -14.55 -4.14 -23.47
C ALA A 489 -14.92 -4.06 -21.98
N PHE A 490 -15.36 -2.88 -21.53
CA PHE A 490 -15.82 -2.65 -20.17
C PHE A 490 -17.29 -2.24 -20.14
N ARG A 491 -18.00 -2.66 -19.11
CA ARG A 491 -19.40 -2.29 -18.86
C ARG A 491 -19.54 -1.74 -17.45
N HIS A 492 -20.17 -0.58 -17.32
CA HIS A 492 -20.55 -0.02 -16.03
C HIS A 492 -21.97 -0.47 -15.68
N VAL A 493 -22.12 -1.20 -14.57
CA VAL A 493 -23.38 -1.82 -14.13
C VAL A 493 -23.63 -1.46 -12.67
N TYR A 494 -24.87 -1.12 -12.32
CA TYR A 494 -25.26 -0.93 -10.93
C TYR A 494 -25.71 -2.26 -10.32
N GLN A 495 -25.14 -2.63 -9.17
CA GLN A 495 -25.50 -3.81 -8.42
C GLN A 495 -25.98 -3.42 -7.02
N LEU A 496 -26.99 -4.13 -6.51
CA LEU A 496 -27.49 -3.94 -5.15
C LEU A 496 -26.62 -4.72 -4.16
N GLU A 497 -25.79 -4.01 -3.40
CA GLU A 497 -25.04 -4.56 -2.27
C GLU A 497 -25.66 -4.09 -0.95
N LYS A 498 -26.11 -5.03 -0.11
CA LYS A 498 -26.71 -4.74 1.21
C LYS A 498 -27.84 -3.68 1.16
N GLY A 499 -28.63 -3.69 0.08
CA GLY A 499 -29.74 -2.75 -0.12
C GLY A 499 -29.36 -1.39 -0.71
N HIS A 500 -28.07 -1.15 -1.00
CA HIS A 500 -27.61 0.08 -1.67
C HIS A 500 -27.19 -0.20 -3.11
N SER A 501 -27.55 0.71 -4.03
CA SER A 501 -27.08 0.66 -5.42
C SER A 501 -25.62 1.13 -5.48
N VAL A 502 -24.73 0.25 -5.93
CA VAL A 502 -23.28 0.49 -6.06
C VAL A 502 -22.87 0.27 -7.51
N GLY A 503 -22.11 1.22 -8.08
CA GLY A 503 -21.58 1.11 -9.44
C GLY A 503 -20.37 0.17 -9.53
N PHE A 504 -20.44 -0.81 -10.42
CA PHE A 504 -19.40 -1.79 -10.73
C PHE A 504 -18.95 -1.68 -12.18
N VAL A 505 -17.65 -1.89 -12.40
CA VAL A 505 -17.05 -2.01 -13.72
C VAL A 505 -16.72 -3.47 -13.96
N HIS A 506 -17.30 -4.04 -15.01
CA HIS A 506 -17.09 -5.41 -15.47
C HIS A 506 -16.32 -5.43 -16.78
N ILE A 507 -15.52 -6.49 -17.00
CA ILE A 507 -14.87 -6.75 -18.28
C ILE A 507 -15.78 -7.71 -19.08
N HIS A 508 -15.78 -7.57 -20.40
CA HIS A 508 -16.41 -8.53 -21.30
C HIS A 508 -15.83 -9.95 -21.16
N ASP A 509 -16.70 -10.98 -21.15
CA ASP A 509 -16.32 -12.37 -20.89
C ASP A 509 -15.25 -12.91 -21.85
N SER A 510 -15.30 -12.53 -23.13
CA SER A 510 -14.27 -12.92 -24.10
C SER A 510 -12.85 -12.42 -23.77
N VAL A 511 -12.73 -11.31 -23.05
CA VAL A 511 -11.43 -10.80 -22.57
C VAL A 511 -11.00 -11.57 -21.34
N VAL A 512 -11.94 -11.84 -20.43
CA VAL A 512 -11.72 -12.69 -19.26
C VAL A 512 -11.17 -14.06 -19.67
N ASP A 513 -11.77 -14.70 -20.68
CA ASP A 513 -11.33 -16.00 -21.18
C ASP A 513 -9.93 -15.97 -21.79
N ARG A 514 -9.55 -14.87 -22.46
CA ARG A 514 -8.17 -14.67 -22.95
C ARG A 514 -7.19 -14.58 -21.79
N PHE A 515 -7.50 -13.80 -20.75
CA PHE A 515 -6.65 -13.69 -19.57
C PHE A 515 -6.54 -14.98 -18.74
N ARG A 516 -7.56 -15.86 -18.80
CA ARG A 516 -7.47 -17.19 -18.16
C ARG A 516 -6.46 -18.10 -18.84
N ARG A 517 -6.30 -17.98 -20.16
CA ARG A 517 -5.41 -18.85 -20.96
C ARG A 517 -3.99 -18.32 -21.03
N GLU A 518 -3.84 -17.00 -21.15
CA GLU A 518 -2.55 -16.34 -21.31
C GLU A 518 -2.36 -15.30 -20.20
N PRO A 519 -1.48 -15.55 -19.20
CA PRO A 519 -1.09 -14.50 -18.28
C PRO A 519 -0.36 -13.42 -19.08
N ALA A 520 -0.90 -12.21 -19.10
CA ALA A 520 -0.21 -11.10 -19.76
C ALA A 520 1.09 -10.79 -19.01
N SER A 521 2.22 -11.19 -19.59
CA SER A 521 3.57 -10.89 -19.07
C SER A 521 3.76 -9.39 -18.82
N SER A 522 3.09 -8.53 -19.59
CA SER A 522 3.12 -7.07 -19.44
C SER A 522 2.40 -6.51 -18.20
N LEU A 523 1.64 -7.33 -17.45
CA LEU A 523 1.03 -6.91 -16.17
C LEU A 523 2.00 -7.00 -14.97
N LEU A 524 3.29 -7.22 -15.25
CA LEU A 524 4.37 -7.36 -14.27
C LEU A 524 4.24 -6.35 -13.12
N ALA A 525 4.23 -6.92 -11.92
CA ALA A 525 4.11 -6.23 -10.65
C ALA A 525 5.08 -5.05 -10.52
N LYS A 526 4.59 -3.90 -10.03
CA LYS A 526 5.44 -2.73 -9.72
C LYS A 526 6.58 -3.03 -8.74
N HIS A 527 6.42 -4.05 -7.89
CA HIS A 527 7.34 -4.38 -6.81
C HIS A 527 7.79 -5.84 -6.92
N LEU A 528 8.79 -6.07 -7.76
CA LEU A 528 9.52 -7.33 -7.85
C LEU A 528 10.75 -7.31 -6.91
N PRO A 529 11.37 -8.48 -6.64
CA PRO A 529 12.66 -8.53 -5.98
C PRO A 529 13.70 -7.63 -6.68
N MET A 530 14.66 -7.09 -5.94
CA MET A 530 15.70 -6.23 -6.51
C MET A 530 16.89 -7.08 -6.97
N VAL A 531 17.40 -6.87 -8.18
CA VAL A 531 18.66 -7.51 -8.65
C VAL A 531 19.92 -6.86 -8.07
N SER A 532 19.77 -5.80 -7.28
CA SER A 532 20.84 -5.13 -6.56
C SER A 532 20.52 -5.04 -5.07
N PRO A 533 21.52 -4.89 -4.19
CA PRO A 533 21.27 -4.60 -2.78
C PRO A 533 20.34 -3.39 -2.63
N PRO A 534 19.39 -3.42 -1.67
CA PRO A 534 18.46 -2.34 -1.49
C PRO A 534 19.13 -1.11 -0.88
N GLN A 535 18.50 0.04 -1.10
CA GLN A 535 18.91 1.28 -0.45
C GLN A 535 18.72 1.16 1.07
N PRO A 536 19.73 1.53 1.87
CA PRO A 536 19.58 1.49 3.31
C PRO A 536 18.52 2.50 3.77
N TRP A 537 17.71 2.08 4.75
CA TRP A 537 16.81 2.96 5.46
C TRP A 537 17.61 4.03 6.21
N THR A 538 17.32 5.30 5.91
CA THR A 538 17.88 6.47 6.61
C THR A 538 16.81 7.44 7.09
N SER A 539 15.58 7.30 6.58
CA SER A 539 14.47 8.15 7.01
C SER A 539 13.13 7.45 6.79
N TYR A 540 12.05 8.08 7.25
CA TYR A 540 10.69 7.60 7.08
C TYR A 540 10.28 7.25 5.62
N ARG A 541 10.89 7.88 4.61
CA ARG A 541 10.58 7.68 3.18
C ARG A 541 11.76 7.20 2.31
N TYR A 542 12.93 7.04 2.90
CA TYR A 542 14.15 6.77 2.16
C TYR A 542 14.74 5.45 2.63
N GLY A 543 14.74 4.47 1.72
CA GLY A 543 15.10 3.08 1.96
C GLY A 543 14.30 2.13 1.07
N GLY A 544 14.79 0.89 0.93
CA GLY A 544 14.18 -0.12 0.08
C GLY A 544 14.59 0.02 -1.39
N PHE A 545 13.65 0.42 -2.25
CA PHE A 545 13.91 0.57 -3.70
C PHE A 545 14.77 1.81 -4.00
N LEU A 546 15.56 1.76 -5.09
CA LEU A 546 16.47 2.85 -5.48
C LEU A 546 15.73 4.10 -5.97
N ASN A 547 14.77 3.91 -6.88
CA ASN A 547 14.11 5.00 -7.60
C ASN A 547 12.68 5.28 -7.10
N GLN A 548 12.09 4.34 -6.36
CA GLN A 548 10.72 4.45 -5.91
C GLN A 548 10.69 4.75 -4.41
N PRO A 549 10.07 5.87 -3.98
CA PRO A 549 9.98 6.19 -2.56
C PRO A 549 9.10 5.18 -1.85
N THR A 550 9.63 4.54 -0.82
CA THR A 550 8.88 3.61 0.01
C THR A 550 8.73 4.15 1.42
N ILE A 551 7.57 3.89 2.02
CA ILE A 551 7.33 4.26 3.41
C ILE A 551 7.76 3.10 4.31
N ILE A 552 8.44 3.43 5.40
CA ILE A 552 8.90 2.41 6.34
C ILE A 552 7.73 1.69 7.03
N MET A 553 6.66 2.40 7.38
CA MET A 553 5.52 1.82 8.10
C MET A 553 4.26 1.72 7.23
N ARG A 554 3.66 0.53 7.19
CA ARG A 554 2.37 0.24 6.56
C ARG A 554 1.23 0.82 7.41
N ALA A 555 0.79 2.03 7.08
CA ALA A 555 -0.38 2.67 7.71
C ALA A 555 -1.65 2.51 6.85
N ARG A 556 -2.82 2.45 7.49
CA ARG A 556 -4.12 2.40 6.80
C ARG A 556 -4.49 3.74 6.18
N SER A 557 -5.24 3.68 5.08
CA SER A 557 -5.62 4.85 4.27
C SER A 557 -6.76 5.68 4.87
N ASN A 558 -7.60 5.10 5.73
CA ASN A 558 -8.88 5.69 6.14
C ASN A 558 -8.81 6.52 7.43
N ASP A 559 -7.66 6.59 8.11
CA ASP A 559 -7.52 7.45 9.27
C ASP A 559 -7.23 8.87 8.78
N SER A 560 -8.31 9.65 8.67
CA SER A 560 -8.31 11.10 8.56
C SER A 560 -7.30 11.66 9.57
N GLN A 561 -6.18 12.18 9.08
CA GLN A 561 -5.03 12.67 9.86
C GLN A 561 -4.23 11.55 10.53
N CYS A 562 -3.33 10.94 9.75
CA CYS A 562 -2.55 9.79 10.18
C CYS A 562 -1.49 10.16 11.23
N LEU A 563 -1.93 10.30 12.49
CA LEU A 563 -1.10 10.47 13.68
C LEU A 563 0.05 9.48 13.69
N GLN A 564 -0.21 8.20 13.39
CA GLN A 564 0.83 7.17 13.28
C GLN A 564 1.97 7.58 12.33
N ARG A 565 1.64 8.06 11.12
CA ARG A 565 2.65 8.52 10.16
C ARG A 565 3.37 9.78 10.64
N GLN A 566 2.68 10.67 11.35
CA GLN A 566 3.30 11.87 11.92
C GLN A 566 4.27 11.51 13.05
N TYR A 567 3.88 10.62 13.97
CA TYR A 567 4.73 10.14 15.05
C TYR A 567 5.97 9.41 14.52
N VAL A 568 5.81 8.49 13.57
CA VAL A 568 6.97 7.79 12.98
C VAL A 568 7.87 8.77 12.23
N ARG A 569 7.30 9.78 11.55
CA ARG A 569 8.10 10.82 10.90
C ARG A 569 8.88 11.65 11.92
N ALA A 570 8.26 12.02 13.03
CA ALA A 570 8.89 12.78 14.10
C ALA A 570 9.99 11.97 14.80
N ALA A 571 9.73 10.69 15.09
CA ALA A 571 10.73 9.77 15.64
C ALA A 571 11.91 9.56 14.69
N ALA A 572 11.64 9.38 13.39
CA ALA A 572 12.69 9.28 12.37
C ALA A 572 13.55 10.55 12.29
N SER A 573 12.97 11.74 12.43
CA SER A 573 13.74 12.99 12.42
C SER A 573 14.58 13.22 13.68
N ARG A 574 14.23 12.58 14.81
CA ARG A 574 15.02 12.63 16.04
C ARG A 574 16.15 11.59 16.10
N GLY A 575 16.10 10.56 15.25
CA GLY A 575 17.05 9.44 15.27
C GLY A 575 16.59 8.23 16.08
N ASP A 576 15.41 8.26 16.71
CA ASP A 576 14.92 7.19 17.59
C ASP A 576 14.69 5.84 16.87
N LEU A 577 14.71 5.82 15.53
CA LEU A 577 14.44 4.63 14.71
C LEU A 577 15.69 3.98 14.11
N ASP A 578 16.89 4.43 14.46
CA ASP A 578 18.13 3.97 13.83
C ASP A 578 18.39 2.47 14.02
N GLU A 579 18.08 1.91 15.19
CA GLU A 579 18.16 0.45 15.43
C GLU A 579 17.17 -0.32 14.55
N ILE A 580 15.96 0.21 14.38
CA ILE A 580 14.93 -0.39 13.52
C ILE A 580 15.39 -0.34 12.05
N PHE A 581 15.98 0.79 11.63
CA PHE A 581 16.56 0.92 10.29
C PHE A 581 17.67 -0.09 10.10
N ALA A 582 18.58 -0.26 11.07
CA ALA A 582 19.65 -1.25 11.01
C ALA A 582 19.10 -2.68 10.86
N GLY A 583 18.08 -3.05 11.65
CA GLY A 583 17.43 -4.35 11.55
C GLY A 583 16.81 -4.62 10.17
N LEU A 584 16.06 -3.64 9.63
CA LEU A 584 15.48 -3.74 8.29
C LEU A 584 16.57 -3.80 7.19
N ASN A 585 17.68 -3.09 7.38
CA ASN A 585 18.81 -3.09 6.45
C ASN A 585 19.50 -4.45 6.42
N VAL A 586 19.67 -5.13 7.55
CA VAL A 586 20.23 -6.50 7.60
C VAL A 586 19.32 -7.48 6.86
N LEU A 587 18.01 -7.41 7.11
CA LEU A 587 17.02 -8.26 6.43
C LEU A 587 17.03 -8.03 4.91
N GLY A 588 17.05 -6.77 4.48
CA GLY A 588 17.04 -6.40 3.06
C GLY A 588 18.33 -6.71 2.31
N LYS A 589 19.49 -6.62 2.97
CA LYS A 589 20.81 -6.93 2.38
C LYS A 589 21.05 -8.43 2.18
N THR A 590 20.20 -9.28 2.75
CA THR A 590 20.31 -10.73 2.58
C THR A 590 19.92 -11.10 1.14
N GLY A 591 20.91 -11.54 0.35
CA GLY A 591 20.70 -11.94 -1.03
C GLY A 591 20.19 -13.38 -1.15
N TRP A 592 19.31 -13.60 -2.10
CA TRP A 592 18.63 -14.85 -2.41
C TRP A 592 18.93 -15.31 -3.83
N ARG A 593 18.79 -16.60 -4.08
CA ARG A 593 18.85 -17.23 -5.41
C ARG A 593 17.77 -18.30 -5.53
N ILE A 594 17.39 -18.65 -6.75
CA ILE A 594 16.41 -19.70 -7.01
C ILE A 594 17.05 -21.09 -6.91
N ASN A 595 16.38 -22.01 -6.22
CA ASN A 595 16.71 -23.43 -6.17
C ASN A 595 16.31 -24.11 -7.48
N LYS A 596 17.22 -24.13 -8.47
CA LYS A 596 16.93 -24.65 -9.81
C LYS A 596 16.45 -26.12 -9.81
N PRO A 597 17.09 -27.07 -9.11
CA PRO A 597 16.60 -28.45 -9.04
C PRO A 597 15.14 -28.57 -8.56
N VAL A 598 14.78 -27.83 -7.51
CA VAL A 598 13.38 -27.82 -7.01
C VAL A 598 12.44 -27.12 -7.99
N PHE A 599 12.90 -26.05 -8.63
CA PHE A 599 12.13 -25.36 -9.66
C PHE A 599 11.78 -26.27 -10.85
N ASP A 600 12.72 -27.10 -11.30
CA ASP A 600 12.50 -28.03 -12.41
C ASP A 600 11.43 -29.09 -12.05
N VAL A 601 11.49 -29.65 -10.83
CA VAL A 601 10.46 -30.58 -10.31
C VAL A 601 9.10 -29.90 -10.13
N MET A 602 9.08 -28.66 -9.64
CA MET A 602 7.85 -27.86 -9.54
C MET A 602 7.23 -27.59 -10.91
N LEU A 603 8.05 -27.33 -11.92
CA LEU A 603 7.58 -27.08 -13.28
C LEU A 603 6.98 -28.34 -13.90
N GLU A 604 7.57 -29.51 -13.66
CA GLU A 604 7.00 -30.82 -14.04
C GLU A 604 5.63 -31.03 -13.37
N ALA A 605 5.53 -30.82 -12.05
CA ALA A 605 4.26 -30.92 -11.32
C ALA A 605 3.21 -29.91 -11.83
N TRP A 606 3.62 -28.67 -12.10
CA TRP A 606 2.73 -27.63 -12.60
C TRP A 606 2.12 -27.97 -13.97
N ASN A 607 2.95 -28.53 -14.85
CA ASN A 607 2.58 -28.89 -16.22
C ASN A 607 1.74 -30.17 -16.30
N SER A 608 1.81 -31.06 -15.31
CA SER A 608 0.90 -32.22 -15.23
C SER A 608 -0.56 -31.77 -15.06
N GLY A 609 -0.75 -30.67 -14.31
CA GLY A 609 -2.06 -30.07 -14.05
C GLY A 609 -2.82 -30.69 -12.88
N ASP A 610 -2.22 -31.69 -12.21
CA ASP A 610 -2.79 -32.39 -11.07
C ASP A 610 -2.64 -31.60 -9.76
N GLU A 611 -3.40 -32.01 -8.74
CA GLU A 611 -3.26 -31.50 -7.37
C GLU A 611 -2.09 -32.20 -6.66
N LEU A 612 -0.90 -31.61 -6.71
CA LEU A 612 0.34 -32.13 -6.13
C LEU A 612 0.97 -31.10 -5.19
N ALA A 613 1.32 -31.50 -3.95
CA ALA A 613 2.01 -30.64 -2.97
C ALA A 613 1.40 -29.22 -2.84
N ASP A 614 0.09 -29.13 -2.65
CA ASP A 614 -0.70 -27.88 -2.58
C ASP A 614 -0.69 -26.99 -3.84
N ILE A 615 -0.21 -27.50 -4.98
CA ILE A 615 -0.43 -26.87 -6.29
C ILE A 615 -1.90 -27.06 -6.67
N ALA A 616 -2.58 -25.95 -6.97
CA ALA A 616 -4.00 -26.00 -7.33
C ALA A 616 -4.17 -26.63 -8.72
N PRO A 617 -5.08 -27.60 -8.92
CA PRO A 617 -5.25 -28.31 -10.19
C PRO A 617 -5.84 -27.42 -11.31
N VAL A 618 -5.59 -27.77 -12.57
CA VAL A 618 -6.19 -27.09 -13.74
C VAL A 618 -7.70 -27.28 -13.76
N ASP A 619 -8.11 -28.55 -13.72
CA ASP A 619 -9.51 -28.98 -13.82
C ASP A 619 -9.91 -29.71 -12.54
N PRO A 620 -10.35 -28.98 -11.50
CA PRO A 620 -10.74 -29.60 -10.25
C PRO A 620 -12.02 -30.44 -10.43
N ASN A 621 -11.98 -31.70 -9.99
CA ASN A 621 -13.15 -32.57 -9.99
C ASN A 621 -14.16 -32.13 -8.92
N LEU A 622 -15.05 -31.22 -9.30
CA LEU A 622 -16.09 -30.65 -8.46
C LEU A 622 -17.45 -30.87 -9.13
N PRO A 623 -18.17 -31.95 -8.76
CA PRO A 623 -19.46 -32.26 -9.36
C PRO A 623 -20.47 -31.15 -9.03
N GLU A 624 -21.21 -30.72 -10.03
CA GLU A 624 -22.26 -29.73 -9.82
C GLU A 624 -23.46 -30.40 -9.14
N PRO A 625 -24.04 -29.78 -8.10
CA PRO A 625 -25.23 -30.32 -7.47
C PRO A 625 -26.37 -30.35 -8.49
N THR A 626 -27.18 -31.42 -8.46
CA THR A 626 -28.37 -31.52 -9.30
C THR A 626 -29.46 -30.59 -8.77
N LYS A 627 -30.06 -29.79 -9.65
CA LYS A 627 -31.20 -28.94 -9.26
C LYS A 627 -32.40 -29.85 -8.93
N PRO A 628 -32.98 -29.75 -7.72
CA PRO A 628 -34.15 -30.55 -7.39
C PRO A 628 -35.36 -30.08 -8.22
N GLU A 629 -36.16 -31.02 -8.70
CA GLU A 629 -37.43 -30.77 -9.40
C GLU A 629 -38.57 -30.54 -8.39
N THR A 630 -38.39 -29.56 -7.50
CA THR A 630 -39.37 -29.19 -6.46
C THR A 630 -39.45 -27.67 -6.31
N ASP A 631 -40.65 -27.17 -6.03
CA ASP A 631 -40.91 -25.76 -5.70
C ASP A 631 -40.75 -25.44 -4.21
N ASP A 632 -40.33 -26.42 -3.39
CA ASP A 632 -40.09 -26.21 -1.96
C ASP A 632 -38.96 -25.19 -1.73
N PRO A 633 -39.24 -24.03 -1.09
CA PRO A 633 -38.23 -23.00 -0.86
C PRO A 633 -37.06 -23.48 0.02
N VAL A 634 -37.24 -24.49 0.88
CA VAL A 634 -36.18 -25.01 1.74
C VAL A 634 -35.18 -25.82 0.92
N GLN A 635 -35.65 -26.74 0.09
CA GLN A 635 -34.82 -27.57 -0.80
C GLN A 635 -34.11 -26.71 -1.86
N LEU A 636 -34.80 -25.74 -2.44
CA LEU A 636 -34.21 -24.78 -3.37
C LEU A 636 -33.11 -23.95 -2.69
N ARG A 637 -33.32 -23.48 -1.46
CA ARG A 637 -32.31 -22.74 -0.70
C ARG A 637 -31.09 -23.61 -0.38
N ALA A 638 -31.30 -24.87 0.00
CA ALA A 638 -30.22 -25.83 0.22
C ALA A 638 -29.40 -26.09 -1.06
N TYR A 639 -30.07 -26.26 -2.20
CA TYR A 639 -29.44 -26.38 -3.51
C TYR A 639 -28.62 -25.13 -3.89
N TYR A 640 -29.18 -23.93 -3.76
CA TYR A 640 -28.42 -22.70 -4.07
C TYR A 640 -27.23 -22.52 -3.12
N ARG A 641 -27.35 -22.94 -1.85
CA ARG A 641 -26.24 -22.93 -0.90
C ARG A 641 -25.14 -23.91 -1.31
N SER A 642 -25.48 -25.16 -1.66
CA SER A 642 -24.49 -26.15 -2.12
C SER A 642 -23.84 -25.74 -3.43
N LYS A 643 -24.60 -25.23 -4.39
CA LYS A 643 -24.08 -24.67 -5.65
C LYS A 643 -23.11 -23.53 -5.40
N THR A 644 -23.48 -22.58 -4.54
CA THR A 644 -22.62 -21.46 -4.16
C THR A 644 -21.32 -21.94 -3.50
N LEU A 645 -21.37 -22.99 -2.67
CA LEU A 645 -20.17 -23.58 -2.07
C LEU A 645 -19.24 -24.19 -3.12
N VAL A 646 -19.78 -24.94 -4.08
CA VAL A 646 -19.02 -25.52 -5.19
C VAL A 646 -18.41 -24.43 -6.08
N ASP A 647 -19.19 -23.42 -6.46
CA ASP A 647 -18.72 -22.28 -7.26
C ASP A 647 -17.62 -21.49 -6.53
N ASN A 648 -17.76 -21.29 -5.22
CA ASN A 648 -16.75 -20.64 -4.40
C ASN A 648 -15.46 -21.47 -4.33
N LYS A 649 -15.55 -22.80 -4.19
CA LYS A 649 -14.38 -23.70 -4.20
C LYS A 649 -13.66 -23.65 -5.55
N ARG A 650 -14.41 -23.75 -6.66
CA ARG A 650 -13.89 -23.65 -8.03
C ARG A 650 -13.20 -22.30 -8.28
N SER A 651 -13.85 -21.19 -7.92
CA SER A 651 -13.26 -19.85 -8.03
C SER A 651 -12.03 -19.67 -7.12
N GLY A 652 -12.03 -20.29 -5.93
CA GLY A 652 -10.90 -20.28 -5.00
C GLY A 652 -9.67 -20.97 -5.58
N LEU A 653 -9.83 -22.20 -6.06
CA LEU A 653 -8.76 -22.98 -6.70
C LEU A 653 -8.19 -22.27 -7.95
N HIS A 654 -9.06 -21.72 -8.80
CA HIS A 654 -8.62 -20.94 -9.95
C HIS A 654 -7.79 -19.71 -9.53
N SER A 655 -8.21 -18.99 -8.48
CA SER A 655 -7.48 -17.83 -7.97
C SER A 655 -6.12 -18.22 -7.40
N GLN A 656 -6.05 -19.34 -6.67
CA GLN A 656 -4.81 -19.89 -6.15
C GLN A 656 -3.87 -20.30 -7.27
N ARG A 657 -4.36 -20.99 -8.31
CA ARG A 657 -3.58 -21.38 -9.48
C ARG A 657 -3.00 -20.15 -10.19
N CYS A 658 -3.81 -19.13 -10.47
CA CYS A 658 -3.31 -17.88 -11.06
C CYS A 658 -2.21 -17.20 -10.23
N PHE A 659 -2.35 -17.22 -8.90
CA PHE A 659 -1.35 -16.65 -7.99
C PHE A 659 -0.05 -17.49 -7.98
N GLN A 660 -0.15 -18.82 -7.94
CA GLN A 660 0.99 -19.72 -8.02
C GLN A 660 1.72 -19.59 -9.37
N ASN A 661 0.98 -19.46 -10.48
CA ASN A 661 1.56 -19.22 -11.80
C ASN A 661 2.41 -17.94 -11.82
N LEU A 662 1.89 -16.84 -11.26
CA LEU A 662 2.65 -15.60 -11.13
C LEU A 662 3.93 -15.78 -10.31
N GLN A 663 3.88 -16.57 -9.24
CA GLN A 663 5.06 -16.88 -8.42
C GLN A 663 6.10 -17.69 -9.19
N LEU A 664 5.66 -18.69 -9.97
CA LEU A 664 6.53 -19.51 -10.82
C LEU A 664 7.15 -18.69 -11.96
N GLU A 665 6.40 -17.82 -12.62
CA GLU A 665 6.93 -16.94 -13.67
C GLU A 665 7.92 -15.91 -13.11
N ILE A 666 7.67 -15.38 -11.91
CA ILE A 666 8.66 -14.56 -11.21
C ILE A 666 9.90 -15.41 -10.92
N ALA A 667 9.77 -16.58 -10.28
CA ALA A 667 10.90 -17.45 -9.98
C ALA A 667 11.71 -17.78 -11.25
N ARG A 668 11.04 -18.12 -12.36
CA ARG A 668 11.63 -18.37 -13.68
C ARG A 668 12.49 -17.20 -14.17
N ALA A 669 12.02 -15.97 -14.01
CA ALA A 669 12.74 -14.77 -14.43
C ALA A 669 14.02 -14.50 -13.61
N TYR A 670 14.09 -15.00 -12.37
CA TYR A 670 15.24 -14.86 -11.48
C TYR A 670 16.14 -16.11 -11.44
N VAL A 671 15.90 -17.12 -12.28
CA VAL A 671 16.79 -18.29 -12.37
C VAL A 671 18.17 -17.84 -12.85
N GLY A 672 19.19 -18.13 -12.05
CA GLY A 672 20.58 -17.74 -12.34
C GLY A 672 20.96 -16.34 -11.83
N GLU A 673 20.00 -15.56 -11.35
CA GLU A 673 20.23 -14.21 -10.81
C GLU A 673 20.28 -14.23 -9.28
N THR A 674 21.06 -13.31 -8.70
CA THR A 674 20.98 -13.00 -7.26
C THR A 674 20.06 -11.82 -7.05
N PHE A 675 19.12 -11.95 -6.12
CA PHE A 675 18.15 -10.90 -5.84
C PHE A 675 17.97 -10.66 -4.34
N TYR A 676 17.39 -9.52 -4.02
CA TYR A 676 17.24 -9.00 -2.67
C TYR A 676 15.77 -8.64 -2.41
N LEU A 677 15.34 -8.86 -1.17
CA LEU A 677 13.97 -8.64 -0.75
C LEU A 677 13.98 -7.52 0.28
N PRO A 678 13.81 -6.23 -0.11
CA PRO A 678 13.81 -5.14 0.86
C PRO A 678 12.59 -5.24 1.79
N HIS A 679 12.76 -4.90 3.07
CA HIS A 679 11.70 -4.98 4.08
C HIS A 679 11.19 -3.61 4.50
N ASN A 680 9.93 -3.57 4.90
CA ASN A 680 9.32 -2.48 5.67
C ASN A 680 8.61 -3.08 6.90
N MET A 681 7.87 -2.29 7.68
CA MET A 681 7.20 -2.76 8.90
C MET A 681 5.71 -2.44 8.96
N ASP A 682 4.94 -3.19 9.75
CA ASP A 682 3.60 -2.79 10.16
C ASP A 682 3.62 -1.77 11.33
N PHE A 683 2.45 -1.31 11.77
CA PHE A 683 2.34 -0.35 12.87
C PHE A 683 2.82 -0.88 14.23
N ARG A 684 3.09 -2.19 14.34
CA ARG A 684 3.60 -2.85 15.56
C ARG A 684 5.12 -3.06 15.51
N GLY A 685 5.77 -2.75 14.38
CA GLY A 685 7.20 -3.01 14.18
C GLY A 685 7.54 -4.35 13.53
N ARG A 686 6.56 -5.17 13.13
CA ARG A 686 6.86 -6.45 12.46
C ARG A 686 7.36 -6.21 11.04
N ALA A 687 8.50 -6.79 10.69
CA ALA A 687 9.09 -6.65 9.36
C ALA A 687 8.37 -7.52 8.30
N TYR A 688 8.19 -6.97 7.11
CA TYR A 688 7.57 -7.62 5.96
C TYR A 688 8.32 -7.26 4.67
N PRO A 689 8.56 -8.21 3.76
CA PRO A 689 9.08 -7.91 2.43
C PRO A 689 8.18 -6.94 1.66
N LEU A 690 8.78 -5.97 0.98
CA LEU A 690 8.11 -5.05 0.06
C LEU A 690 7.60 -5.78 -1.20
N PRO A 691 8.36 -6.69 -1.85
CA PRO A 691 7.84 -7.50 -2.95
C PRO A 691 6.74 -8.46 -2.44
N PRO A 692 5.47 -8.31 -2.86
CA PRO A 692 4.37 -9.01 -2.20
C PRO A 692 4.09 -10.41 -2.78
N TYR A 693 4.57 -10.70 -3.99
CA TYR A 693 4.18 -11.90 -4.74
C TYR A 693 5.09 -13.10 -4.44
N PHE A 694 6.41 -12.89 -4.53
CA PHE A 694 7.41 -13.92 -4.34
C PHE A 694 8.44 -13.46 -3.29
N ASN A 695 8.43 -14.12 -2.12
CA ASN A 695 9.29 -13.80 -0.98
C ASN A 695 9.34 -14.98 0.02
N GLN A 696 10.24 -14.89 1.00
CA GLN A 696 10.47 -15.92 2.02
C GLN A 696 9.34 -16.10 3.04
N MET A 697 8.38 -15.16 3.11
CA MET A 697 7.19 -15.29 3.95
C MET A 697 6.03 -16.00 3.22
N GLY A 698 6.23 -16.37 1.96
CA GLY A 698 5.25 -17.10 1.15
C GLY A 698 4.96 -18.53 1.65
N PRO A 699 4.08 -19.24 0.93
CA PRO A 699 3.79 -20.66 1.17
C PRO A 699 5.01 -21.56 0.91
N ASP A 700 4.90 -22.84 1.25
CA ASP A 700 5.96 -23.86 1.09
C ASP A 700 6.63 -23.80 -0.29
N MET A 701 5.84 -23.72 -1.37
CA MET A 701 6.36 -23.58 -2.75
C MET A 701 7.34 -22.41 -2.91
N CYS A 702 7.07 -21.25 -2.30
CA CYS A 702 8.01 -20.12 -2.37
C CYS A 702 9.26 -20.37 -1.53
N ARG A 703 9.13 -21.00 -0.35
CA ARG A 703 10.26 -21.25 0.55
C ARG A 703 11.20 -22.32 -0.01
N GLY A 704 10.65 -23.41 -0.57
CA GLY A 704 11.45 -24.46 -1.21
C GLY A 704 12.26 -23.96 -2.42
N LEU A 705 11.78 -22.90 -3.09
CA LEU A 705 12.48 -22.24 -4.20
C LEU A 705 13.61 -21.30 -3.76
N LEU A 706 13.68 -20.91 -2.49
CA LEU A 706 14.58 -19.85 -2.03
C LEU A 706 15.82 -20.41 -1.32
N LEU A 707 17.00 -20.10 -1.86
CA LEU A 707 18.29 -20.36 -1.23
C LEU A 707 19.01 -19.06 -0.92
N PHE A 708 19.90 -19.07 0.07
CA PHE A 708 20.82 -17.95 0.27
C PHE A 708 21.79 -17.84 -0.91
N SER A 709 22.01 -16.62 -1.40
CA SER A 709 23.00 -16.35 -2.44
C SER A 709 24.42 -16.68 -1.98
N LYS A 710 24.76 -16.28 -0.74
CA LYS A 710 26.04 -16.57 -0.09
C LYS A 710 25.93 -17.84 0.74
N GLY A 711 26.64 -18.89 0.31
CA GLY A 711 26.71 -20.16 1.04
C GLY A 711 27.69 -20.08 2.21
N ARG A 712 27.60 -21.06 3.12
CA ARG A 712 28.52 -21.26 4.24
C ARG A 712 28.88 -22.73 4.37
N GLU A 713 30.12 -23.00 4.79
CA GLU A 713 30.54 -24.36 5.13
C GLU A 713 29.70 -24.92 6.28
N LEU A 714 29.28 -26.18 6.17
CA LEU A 714 28.43 -26.83 7.17
C LEU A 714 29.17 -27.02 8.51
N GLY A 715 30.41 -27.51 8.48
CA GLY A 715 31.05 -28.11 9.64
C GLY A 715 30.26 -29.30 10.21
N GLU A 716 30.72 -29.84 11.34
CA GLU A 716 30.04 -30.96 12.00
C GLU A 716 28.63 -30.59 12.48
N ARG A 717 28.50 -29.40 13.09
CA ARG A 717 27.22 -28.92 13.62
C ARG A 717 26.23 -28.58 12.51
N GLY A 718 26.67 -27.98 11.41
CA GLY A 718 25.78 -27.66 10.29
C GLY A 718 25.22 -28.91 9.63
N LEU A 719 26.03 -29.97 9.48
CA LEU A 719 25.55 -31.26 8.97
C LEU A 719 24.50 -31.88 9.90
N ARG A 720 24.71 -31.83 11.23
CA ARG A 720 23.69 -32.25 12.21
C ARG A 720 22.40 -31.43 12.08
N TRP A 721 22.52 -30.10 11.95
CA TRP A 721 21.36 -29.23 11.79
C TRP A 721 20.61 -29.45 10.47
N LEU A 722 21.30 -29.80 9.39
CA LEU A 722 20.67 -30.16 8.11
C LEU A 722 19.80 -31.42 8.25
N LYS A 723 20.29 -32.44 8.95
CA LYS A 723 19.52 -33.66 9.27
C LYS A 723 18.30 -33.35 10.13
N ILE A 724 18.48 -32.56 11.19
CA ILE A 724 17.37 -32.09 12.04
C ILE A 724 16.34 -31.30 11.22
N HIS A 725 16.80 -30.49 10.27
CA HIS A 725 15.92 -29.71 9.41
C HIS A 725 15.00 -30.59 8.56
N ILE A 726 15.52 -31.68 7.97
CA ILE A 726 14.71 -32.67 7.24
C ILE A 726 13.59 -33.22 8.12
N ALA A 727 13.91 -33.65 9.34
CA ALA A 727 12.88 -34.14 10.27
C ALA A 727 11.83 -33.07 10.61
N ASN A 728 12.25 -31.81 10.78
CA ASN A 728 11.34 -30.70 11.08
C ASN A 728 10.35 -30.43 9.94
N VAL A 729 10.84 -30.33 8.70
CA VAL A 729 9.98 -30.07 7.52
C VAL A 729 9.13 -31.29 7.13
N TYR A 730 9.58 -32.50 7.50
CA TYR A 730 8.76 -33.70 7.39
C TYR A 730 7.56 -33.66 8.36
N GLY A 731 7.74 -33.07 9.54
CA GLY A 731 6.73 -32.97 10.59
C GLY A 731 7.06 -33.77 11.85
N TYR A 732 8.26 -34.34 11.95
CA TYR A 732 8.76 -35.05 13.12
C TYR A 732 9.43 -34.08 14.13
N ASP A 733 8.69 -33.02 14.51
CA ASP A 733 9.21 -31.87 15.27
C ASP A 733 9.02 -31.97 16.80
N LYS A 734 8.53 -33.12 17.30
CA LYS A 734 8.28 -33.39 18.73
C LYS A 734 9.29 -34.31 19.39
N ALA A 735 10.18 -34.91 18.60
CA ALA A 735 11.31 -35.70 19.08
C ALA A 735 12.43 -34.80 19.63
N SER A 736 13.39 -35.38 20.36
CA SER A 736 14.64 -34.71 20.71
C SER A 736 15.45 -34.37 19.45
N PHE A 737 16.44 -33.49 19.56
CA PHE A 737 17.29 -33.16 18.41
C PHE A 737 18.11 -34.36 17.91
N ASP A 738 18.46 -35.30 18.80
CA ASP A 738 19.19 -36.52 18.41
C ASP A 738 18.30 -37.51 17.68
N GLU A 739 17.08 -37.73 18.18
CA GLU A 739 16.06 -38.54 17.50
C GLU A 739 15.74 -37.98 16.11
N ARG A 740 15.66 -36.65 15.97
CA ARG A 740 15.45 -35.98 14.67
C ARG A 740 16.62 -36.15 13.71
N ALA A 741 17.86 -36.07 14.21
CA ALA A 741 19.03 -36.30 13.38
C ALA A 741 19.10 -37.75 12.90
N GLN A 742 18.72 -38.70 13.77
CA GLN A 742 18.68 -40.12 13.44
C GLN A 742 17.57 -40.44 12.43
N PHE A 743 16.39 -39.84 12.56
CA PHE A 743 15.28 -40.00 11.61
C PHE A 743 15.71 -39.77 10.15
N ALA A 744 16.51 -38.72 9.89
CA ALA A 744 17.01 -38.43 8.55
C ALA A 744 18.04 -39.47 8.05
N MET A 745 18.76 -40.13 8.96
CA MET A 745 19.70 -41.21 8.62
C MET A 745 18.97 -42.53 8.39
N ASP A 746 17.92 -42.82 9.16
CA ASP A 746 17.11 -44.03 9.01
C ASP A 746 16.38 -44.05 7.66
N HIS A 747 16.02 -42.87 7.14
CA HIS A 747 15.37 -42.69 5.83
C HIS A 747 16.34 -42.21 4.73
N LEU A 748 17.64 -42.48 4.88
CA LEU A 748 18.66 -41.97 3.95
C LEU A 748 18.40 -42.39 2.50
N ASP A 749 17.96 -43.62 2.28
CA ASP A 749 17.63 -44.13 0.94
C ASP A 749 16.45 -43.37 0.32
N ASP A 750 15.43 -43.01 1.11
CA ASP A 750 14.28 -42.22 0.66
C ASP A 750 14.67 -40.78 0.35
N VAL A 751 15.58 -40.22 1.15
CA VAL A 751 16.15 -38.89 0.91
C VAL A 751 16.91 -38.85 -0.41
N ILE A 752 17.77 -39.85 -0.67
CA ILE A 752 18.53 -39.93 -1.91
C ILE A 752 17.61 -40.16 -3.12
N ASP A 753 16.64 -41.08 -3.02
CA ASP A 753 15.68 -41.35 -4.10
C ASP A 753 14.84 -40.11 -4.43
N SER A 754 14.38 -39.39 -3.40
CA SER A 754 13.65 -38.13 -3.56
C SER A 754 14.49 -37.04 -4.24
N ALA A 755 15.76 -36.92 -3.86
CA ALA A 755 16.68 -35.94 -4.43
C ALA A 755 17.04 -36.21 -5.89
N GLU A 756 17.15 -37.48 -6.31
CA GLU A 756 17.58 -37.85 -7.66
C GLU A 756 16.44 -37.99 -8.66
N LYS A 757 15.31 -38.57 -8.24
CA LYS A 757 14.20 -38.90 -9.14
C LYS A 757 13.00 -37.97 -9.02
N GLY A 758 12.93 -37.12 -7.99
CA GLY A 758 11.87 -36.13 -7.82
C GLY A 758 10.47 -36.76 -7.84
N LEU A 759 9.70 -36.51 -8.91
CA LEU A 759 8.35 -37.09 -9.12
C LEU A 759 8.37 -38.52 -9.68
N ASN A 760 9.50 -39.01 -10.17
CA ASN A 760 9.61 -40.31 -10.82
C ASN A 760 10.14 -41.42 -9.89
N GLY A 761 10.33 -41.12 -8.60
CA GLY A 761 10.77 -42.06 -7.55
C GLY A 761 9.63 -42.54 -6.65
N ARG A 762 9.97 -42.85 -5.39
CA ARG A 762 9.03 -43.23 -4.32
C ARG A 762 8.17 -42.08 -3.81
N ARG A 763 8.56 -40.84 -4.12
CA ARG A 763 7.85 -39.60 -3.73
C ARG A 763 7.64 -39.43 -2.22
N TRP A 764 8.54 -39.97 -1.41
CA TRP A 764 8.51 -39.87 0.06
C TRP A 764 8.38 -38.42 0.55
N TRP A 765 9.05 -37.48 -0.12
CA TRP A 765 8.97 -36.05 0.18
C TRP A 765 7.56 -35.44 0.05
N LEU A 766 6.62 -36.05 -0.70
CA LEU A 766 5.24 -35.57 -0.81
C LEU A 766 4.42 -35.84 0.46
N GLU A 767 4.83 -36.79 1.29
CA GLU A 767 4.17 -37.12 2.56
C GLU A 767 4.55 -36.15 3.70
N ALA A 768 5.56 -35.32 3.47
CA ALA A 768 6.03 -34.32 4.42
C ALA A 768 4.97 -33.23 4.68
N SER A 769 5.08 -32.60 5.85
CA SER A 769 4.25 -31.44 6.20
C SER A 769 4.53 -30.23 5.30
N ASP A 770 5.79 -30.04 4.90
CA ASP A 770 6.26 -29.00 3.97
C ASP A 770 7.03 -29.68 2.80
N PRO A 771 6.33 -30.19 1.76
CA PRO A 771 6.92 -31.06 0.74
C PRO A 771 8.10 -30.44 -0.01
N PHE A 772 7.98 -29.21 -0.49
CA PHE A 772 9.03 -28.61 -1.33
C PHE A 772 10.24 -28.17 -0.52
N GLN A 773 10.06 -27.73 0.73
CA GLN A 773 11.18 -27.53 1.66
C GLN A 773 11.86 -28.87 1.99
N CYS A 774 11.10 -29.96 2.16
CA CYS A 774 11.64 -31.31 2.35
C CYS A 774 12.49 -31.76 1.14
N LEU A 775 11.97 -31.59 -0.08
CA LEU A 775 12.72 -31.89 -1.31
C LEU A 775 14.01 -31.06 -1.40
N ALA A 776 13.95 -29.76 -1.10
CA ALA A 776 15.11 -28.89 -1.08
C ALA A 776 16.18 -29.38 -0.07
N ALA A 777 15.75 -29.80 1.12
CA ALA A 777 16.63 -30.34 2.14
C ALA A 777 17.21 -31.70 1.77
N CYS A 778 16.43 -32.57 1.10
CA CYS A 778 16.90 -33.85 0.60
C CYS A 778 18.01 -33.68 -0.44
N ILE A 779 17.82 -32.77 -1.39
CA ILE A 779 18.82 -32.43 -2.42
C ILE A 779 20.10 -31.90 -1.77
N GLU A 780 19.97 -30.99 -0.79
CA GLU A 780 21.12 -30.42 -0.10
C GLU A 780 21.90 -31.47 0.70
N LEU A 781 21.22 -32.39 1.42
CA LEU A 781 21.88 -33.46 2.17
C LEU A 781 22.57 -34.46 1.22
N LYS A 782 21.93 -34.84 0.12
CA LYS A 782 22.53 -35.70 -0.90
C LYS A 782 23.79 -35.08 -1.49
N ASN A 783 23.77 -33.79 -1.80
CA ASN A 783 24.93 -33.06 -2.32
C ASN A 783 26.06 -32.99 -1.27
N ALA A 784 25.73 -32.76 0.00
CA ALA A 784 26.71 -32.76 1.08
C ALA A 784 27.38 -34.14 1.26
N LEU A 785 26.61 -35.22 1.22
CA LEU A 785 27.12 -36.60 1.37
C LEU A 785 27.90 -37.09 0.15
N ALA A 786 27.66 -36.52 -1.03
CA ALA A 786 28.43 -36.82 -2.24
C ALA A 786 29.85 -36.20 -2.21
N CYS A 787 30.10 -35.22 -1.35
CA CYS A 787 31.44 -34.67 -1.15
C CYS A 787 32.34 -35.64 -0.35
N PRO A 788 33.66 -35.70 -0.63
CA PRO A 788 34.59 -36.54 0.13
C PRO A 788 34.59 -36.24 1.63
N ASP A 789 34.40 -34.97 1.98
CA ASP A 789 34.21 -34.50 3.36
C ASP A 789 32.92 -33.65 3.42
N PRO A 790 31.81 -34.22 3.93
CA PRO A 790 30.53 -33.52 4.03
C PRO A 790 30.59 -32.27 4.91
N THR A 791 31.56 -32.16 5.82
CA THR A 791 31.69 -31.00 6.72
C THR A 791 32.17 -29.75 5.98
N LYS A 792 32.90 -29.92 4.87
CA LYS A 792 33.40 -28.82 4.03
C LYS A 792 32.44 -28.42 2.92
N TYR A 793 31.29 -29.08 2.81
CA TYR A 793 30.27 -28.70 1.84
C TYR A 793 29.74 -27.30 2.13
N ILE A 794 29.70 -26.47 1.09
CA ILE A 794 29.17 -25.10 1.16
C ILE A 794 27.66 -25.17 0.93
N SER A 795 26.90 -25.08 2.01
CA SER A 795 25.45 -25.10 1.96
C SER A 795 24.86 -23.70 1.76
N HIS A 796 23.79 -23.64 0.98
CA HIS A 796 23.01 -22.43 0.73
C HIS A 796 21.58 -22.52 1.31
N LEU A 797 21.19 -23.68 1.82
CA LEU A 797 19.85 -23.93 2.33
C LEU A 797 19.60 -23.15 3.64
N PRO A 798 18.52 -22.37 3.74
CA PRO A 798 18.10 -21.78 5.00
C PRO A 798 17.61 -22.85 5.99
N ILE A 799 18.21 -22.90 7.19
CA ILE A 799 17.73 -23.78 8.27
C ILE A 799 16.80 -22.98 9.18
N HIS A 800 15.54 -23.42 9.29
CA HIS A 800 14.53 -22.74 10.10
C HIS A 800 14.64 -23.11 11.58
N GLN A 801 14.54 -22.10 12.44
CA GLN A 801 14.35 -22.22 13.89
C GLN A 801 13.14 -21.36 14.26
N ASP A 802 12.10 -21.99 14.80
CA ASP A 802 10.87 -21.31 15.19
C ASP A 802 10.57 -21.58 16.67
N GLY A 803 10.03 -20.58 17.35
CA GLY A 803 9.67 -20.69 18.76
C GLY A 803 8.27 -21.26 18.94
N SER A 804 8.12 -22.14 19.93
CA SER A 804 6.85 -22.80 20.23
C SER A 804 5.88 -21.81 20.87
N CYS A 805 5.02 -21.19 20.06
CA CYS A 805 4.05 -20.18 20.48
C CYS A 805 4.69 -18.94 21.15
N ASN A 806 5.48 -18.17 20.38
CA ASN A 806 6.18 -16.96 20.85
C ASN A 806 5.30 -15.99 21.67
N GLY A 807 4.01 -15.86 21.34
CA GLY A 807 3.10 -15.01 22.11
C GLY A 807 2.96 -15.45 23.58
N LEU A 808 2.80 -16.76 23.84
CA LEU A 808 2.76 -17.30 25.19
C LEU A 808 4.14 -17.31 25.86
N GLN A 809 5.22 -17.49 25.10
CA GLN A 809 6.59 -17.33 25.63
C GLN A 809 6.79 -15.92 26.21
N HIS A 810 6.39 -14.88 25.47
CA HIS A 810 6.47 -13.52 25.97
C HIS A 810 5.54 -13.29 27.17
N TYR A 811 4.32 -13.86 27.20
CA TYR A 811 3.46 -13.74 28.39
C TYR A 811 4.03 -14.44 29.62
N ALA A 812 4.57 -15.65 29.47
CA ALA A 812 5.20 -16.37 30.58
C ALA A 812 6.43 -15.61 31.10
N ALA A 813 7.24 -15.03 30.20
CA ALA A 813 8.39 -14.22 30.59
C ALA A 813 7.98 -12.91 31.29
N LEU A 814 6.95 -12.20 30.81
CA LEU A 814 6.44 -10.97 31.42
C LEU A 814 5.75 -11.23 32.77
N GLY A 815 4.98 -12.31 32.86
CA GLY A 815 4.22 -12.67 34.06
C GLY A 815 5.00 -13.48 35.09
N GLY A 816 6.19 -13.98 34.74
CA GLY A 816 6.95 -14.88 35.61
C GLY A 816 6.26 -16.22 35.87
N ASP A 817 5.39 -16.67 34.95
CA ASP A 817 4.65 -17.93 35.10
C ASP A 817 5.55 -19.13 34.78
N ILE A 818 5.97 -19.84 35.82
CA ILE A 818 6.84 -21.02 35.73
C ILE A 818 6.14 -22.18 34.99
N ILE A 819 4.84 -22.39 35.24
CA ILE A 819 4.09 -23.49 34.61
C ILE A 819 3.94 -23.20 33.11
N GLY A 820 3.54 -21.97 32.77
CA GLY A 820 3.51 -21.49 31.41
C GLY A 820 4.87 -21.61 30.72
N ALA A 821 5.95 -21.18 31.38
CA ALA A 821 7.32 -21.23 30.88
C ALA A 821 7.78 -22.65 30.51
N ARG A 822 7.43 -23.67 31.32
CA ARG A 822 7.69 -25.09 31.02
C ARG A 822 6.96 -25.56 29.77
N GLN A 823 5.70 -25.17 29.62
CA GLN A 823 4.85 -25.61 28.51
C GLN A 823 5.24 -24.98 27.17
N VAL A 824 5.92 -23.83 27.19
CA VAL A 824 6.36 -23.09 26.00
C VAL A 824 7.86 -23.14 25.76
N ASN A 825 8.57 -24.06 26.43
CA ASN A 825 10.00 -24.33 26.24
C ASN A 825 10.94 -23.16 26.61
N LEU A 826 10.57 -22.36 27.61
CA LEU A 826 11.49 -21.38 28.22
C LEU A 826 12.40 -22.01 29.27
N GLU A 827 11.89 -23.00 30.02
CA GLU A 827 12.71 -23.81 30.92
C GLU A 827 13.39 -24.94 30.13
N PRO A 828 14.69 -25.20 30.35
CA PRO A 828 15.40 -26.30 29.69
C PRO A 828 14.72 -27.65 29.93
N SER A 829 14.57 -28.45 28.87
CA SER A 829 13.99 -29.78 28.89
C SER A 829 14.64 -30.66 27.81
N ASP A 830 14.74 -31.96 28.05
CA ASP A 830 15.30 -32.94 27.10
C ASP A 830 14.39 -33.12 25.87
N ARG A 831 13.08 -32.94 26.05
CA ARG A 831 12.07 -33.03 24.99
C ARG A 831 11.24 -31.74 24.92
N PRO A 832 10.85 -31.31 23.71
CA PRO A 832 10.01 -30.13 23.55
C PRO A 832 8.61 -30.38 24.13
N SER A 833 8.19 -29.51 25.05
CA SER A 833 6.81 -29.43 25.52
C SER A 833 5.89 -28.93 24.41
N ASP A 834 4.64 -29.40 24.43
CA ASP A 834 3.61 -29.06 23.46
C ASP A 834 2.33 -28.59 24.15
N ILE A 835 2.26 -27.29 24.43
CA ILE A 835 1.11 -26.62 25.06
C ILE A 835 -0.23 -26.99 24.40
N TYR A 836 -0.23 -27.23 23.08
CA TYR A 836 -1.46 -27.56 22.36
C TYR A 836 -2.02 -28.94 22.75
N SER A 837 -1.15 -29.92 22.99
CA SER A 837 -1.57 -31.24 23.47
C SER A 837 -2.05 -31.14 24.91
N ALA A 838 -1.33 -30.44 25.77
CA ALA A 838 -1.75 -30.21 27.16
C ALA A 838 -3.14 -29.55 27.25
N VAL A 839 -3.41 -28.52 26.43
CA VAL A 839 -4.74 -27.90 26.36
C VAL A 839 -5.79 -28.87 25.79
N ALA A 840 -5.46 -29.63 24.75
CA ALA A 840 -6.38 -30.63 24.19
C ALA A 840 -6.75 -31.71 25.22
N ASP A 841 -5.79 -32.17 26.01
CA ASP A 841 -5.99 -33.16 27.07
C ASP A 841 -6.89 -32.60 28.18
N HIS A 842 -6.68 -31.35 28.57
CA HIS A 842 -7.54 -30.68 29.55
C HIS A 842 -8.97 -30.50 29.04
N VAL A 843 -9.15 -30.12 27.77
CA VAL A 843 -10.49 -30.03 27.14
C VAL A 843 -11.16 -31.41 27.07
N ARG A 844 -10.42 -32.47 26.73
CA ARG A 844 -10.95 -33.85 26.74
C ARG A 844 -11.44 -34.27 28.12
N GLN A 845 -10.69 -33.96 29.18
CA GLN A 845 -11.11 -34.24 30.56
C GLN A 845 -12.40 -33.49 30.93
N SER A 846 -12.53 -32.22 30.54
CA SER A 846 -13.76 -31.45 30.78
C SER A 846 -14.97 -32.03 30.03
N ILE A 847 -14.79 -32.43 28.77
CA ILE A 847 -15.86 -33.06 27.97
C ILE A 847 -16.28 -34.39 28.59
N ALA A 848 -15.33 -35.23 29.03
CA ALA A 848 -15.64 -36.50 29.68
C ALA A 848 -16.44 -36.32 30.98
N GLN A 849 -16.14 -35.29 31.76
CA GLN A 849 -16.92 -34.96 32.97
C GLN A 849 -18.36 -34.53 32.63
N GLU A 850 -18.54 -33.72 31.57
CA GLU A 850 -19.86 -33.30 31.12
C GLU A 850 -20.67 -34.44 30.47
N ALA A 851 -20.00 -35.33 29.75
CA ALA A 851 -20.57 -36.55 29.18
C ALA A 851 -21.11 -37.45 30.29
N ALA A 852 -20.31 -37.67 31.35
CA ALA A 852 -20.73 -38.39 32.55
C ALA A 852 -21.90 -37.71 33.29
N ALA A 853 -22.01 -36.38 33.21
CA ALA A 853 -23.14 -35.61 33.74
C ALA A 853 -24.41 -35.69 32.85
N GLY A 854 -24.36 -36.40 31.73
CA GLY A 854 -25.51 -36.62 30.83
C GLY A 854 -25.69 -35.54 29.76
N ASN A 855 -24.68 -34.69 29.50
CA ASN A 855 -24.75 -33.69 28.44
C ASN A 855 -24.65 -34.35 27.05
N GLN A 856 -25.72 -34.27 26.26
CA GLN A 856 -25.79 -34.84 24.92
C GLN A 856 -24.71 -34.30 23.97
N LEU A 857 -24.37 -33.00 24.10
CA LEU A 857 -23.31 -32.37 23.31
C LEU A 857 -21.94 -32.97 23.62
N ALA A 858 -21.66 -33.20 24.90
CA ALA A 858 -20.40 -33.76 25.36
C ALA A 858 -20.23 -35.21 24.88
N ASN A 859 -21.29 -36.02 24.93
CA ASN A 859 -21.28 -37.39 24.39
C ASN A 859 -20.96 -37.44 22.88
N ILE A 860 -21.45 -36.46 22.11
CA ILE A 860 -21.18 -36.39 20.66
C ILE A 860 -19.71 -36.01 20.38
N LEU A 861 -19.12 -35.20 21.25
CA LEU A 861 -17.77 -34.65 21.13
C LEU A 861 -16.70 -35.49 21.83
N GLU A 862 -17.10 -36.49 22.62
CA GLU A 862 -16.23 -37.46 23.26
C GLU A 862 -15.31 -38.09 22.21
N ASP A 863 -14.00 -38.12 22.51
CA ASP A 863 -12.91 -38.55 21.63
C ASP A 863 -12.70 -37.77 20.31
N LYS A 864 -13.50 -36.75 20.01
CA LYS A 864 -13.36 -35.95 18.76
C LYS A 864 -12.41 -34.78 18.88
N VAL A 865 -12.01 -34.37 20.09
CA VAL A 865 -11.11 -33.24 20.31
C VAL A 865 -9.66 -33.67 20.26
N ASN A 866 -8.93 -33.21 19.25
CA ASN A 866 -7.50 -33.45 19.09
C ASN A 866 -6.69 -32.14 19.09
N ARG A 867 -5.36 -32.29 19.13
CA ARG A 867 -4.41 -31.18 19.06
C ARG A 867 -4.66 -30.24 17.87
N LYS A 868 -4.98 -30.80 16.68
CA LYS A 868 -5.17 -30.01 15.45
C LYS A 868 -6.38 -29.06 15.56
N ILE A 869 -7.46 -29.49 16.21
CA ILE A 869 -8.67 -28.70 16.42
C ILE A 869 -8.40 -27.49 17.33
N VAL A 870 -7.70 -27.68 18.46
CA VAL A 870 -7.45 -26.61 19.43
C VAL A 870 -6.28 -25.69 19.05
N LYS A 871 -5.31 -26.19 18.26
CA LYS A 871 -4.06 -25.47 17.93
C LYS A 871 -4.32 -24.05 17.44
N GLN A 872 -5.23 -23.89 16.48
CA GLN A 872 -5.50 -22.58 15.87
C GLN A 872 -6.08 -21.59 16.90
N THR A 873 -7.00 -22.04 17.74
CA THR A 873 -7.65 -21.20 18.76
C THR A 873 -6.68 -20.81 19.85
N VAL A 874 -5.90 -21.75 20.39
CA VAL A 874 -4.87 -21.46 21.40
C VAL A 874 -3.82 -20.49 20.85
N MET A 875 -3.34 -20.72 19.62
CA MET A 875 -2.35 -19.86 18.97
C MET A 875 -2.88 -18.44 18.72
N THR A 876 -4.16 -18.28 18.38
CA THR A 876 -4.73 -16.96 18.05
C THR A 876 -5.32 -16.21 19.24
N ASN A 877 -5.55 -16.89 20.36
CA ASN A 877 -6.04 -16.27 21.59
C ASN A 877 -5.10 -15.17 22.08
N VAL A 878 -3.79 -15.45 22.13
CA VAL A 878 -2.77 -14.46 22.51
C VAL A 878 -2.62 -13.30 21.53
N TYR A 879 -3.18 -13.42 20.33
CA TYR A 879 -3.20 -12.36 19.32
C TYR A 879 -4.54 -11.61 19.25
N GLY A 880 -5.43 -11.82 20.24
CA GLY A 880 -6.68 -11.06 20.40
C GLY A 880 -7.85 -11.60 19.58
N VAL A 881 -7.92 -12.91 19.32
CA VAL A 881 -9.11 -13.50 18.70
C VAL A 881 -10.34 -13.27 19.60
N THR A 882 -11.45 -12.84 19.01
CA THR A 882 -12.72 -12.72 19.74
C THR A 882 -13.36 -14.08 19.94
N PHE A 883 -14.29 -14.20 20.88
CA PHE A 883 -15.02 -15.44 21.15
C PHE A 883 -15.73 -15.98 19.89
N LEU A 884 -16.40 -15.11 19.12
CA LEU A 884 -17.03 -15.50 17.85
C LEU A 884 -16.00 -15.96 16.80
N GLY A 885 -14.82 -15.34 16.79
CA GLY A 885 -13.69 -15.77 15.96
C GLY A 885 -13.21 -17.17 16.34
N ALA A 886 -13.06 -17.44 17.64
CA ALA A 886 -12.68 -18.75 18.17
C ALA A 886 -13.70 -19.84 17.79
N ILE A 887 -15.01 -19.57 17.96
CA ILE A 887 -16.08 -20.49 17.54
C ILE A 887 -15.92 -20.88 16.07
N ARG A 888 -15.73 -19.88 15.18
CA ARG A 888 -15.57 -20.14 13.74
C ARG A 888 -14.32 -20.93 13.41
N GLN A 889 -13.23 -20.74 14.14
CA GLN A 889 -12.00 -21.51 13.95
C GLN A 889 -12.21 -22.98 14.34
N VAL A 890 -12.77 -23.23 15.53
CA VAL A 890 -13.08 -24.58 16.00
C VAL A 890 -14.07 -25.26 15.07
N GLN A 891 -15.15 -24.57 14.68
CA GLN A 891 -16.13 -25.07 13.73
C GLN A 891 -15.49 -25.43 12.38
N LYS A 892 -14.57 -24.59 11.86
CA LYS A 892 -13.86 -24.88 10.61
C LYS A 892 -13.03 -26.17 10.73
N GLN A 893 -12.34 -26.37 11.84
CA GLN A 893 -11.53 -27.57 12.06
C GLN A 893 -12.42 -28.81 12.23
N LEU A 894 -13.48 -28.71 13.03
CA LEU A 894 -14.45 -29.80 13.20
C LEU A 894 -15.07 -30.22 11.86
N ASN A 895 -15.48 -29.25 11.04
CA ASN A 895 -16.03 -29.53 9.71
C ASN A 895 -15.04 -30.21 8.76
N ALA A 896 -13.74 -29.95 8.92
CA ALA A 896 -12.71 -30.54 8.08
C ALA A 896 -12.41 -32.01 8.48
N PHE A 897 -12.41 -32.33 9.78
CA PHE A 897 -12.13 -33.68 10.28
C PHE A 897 -13.38 -34.57 10.36
N PHE A 898 -14.54 -33.99 10.65
CA PHE A 898 -15.78 -34.71 10.92
C PHE A 898 -16.96 -34.07 10.15
N PRO A 899 -17.00 -34.18 8.81
CA PRO A 899 -18.07 -33.59 8.00
C PRO A 899 -19.46 -34.16 8.33
N GLU A 900 -19.54 -35.38 8.86
CA GLU A 900 -20.78 -36.05 9.25
C GLU A 900 -21.50 -35.37 10.43
N LEU A 901 -20.75 -34.67 11.29
CA LEU A 901 -21.33 -33.89 12.39
C LEU A 901 -22.23 -32.76 11.88
N ILE A 902 -22.14 -32.36 10.61
CA ILE A 902 -22.98 -31.30 10.04
C ILE A 902 -24.36 -31.82 9.64
N LEU A 903 -24.47 -33.10 9.27
CA LEU A 903 -25.74 -33.69 8.81
C LEU A 903 -26.68 -34.04 9.98
N ALA A 904 -26.13 -34.14 11.19
CA ALA A 904 -26.87 -34.47 12.40
C ALA A 904 -27.46 -33.24 13.14
N TRP A 905 -27.18 -32.01 12.65
CA TRP A 905 -27.50 -30.74 13.35
C TRP A 905 -28.43 -29.83 12.57
#